data_AF-U6MKM0-F1
#
_entry.id   AF-U6MKM0-F1
#
_cell.length_a   1.000
_cell.length_b   1.000
_cell.length_c   1.000
_cell.angle_alpha   90.00
_cell.angle_beta   90.00
_cell.angle_gamma   90.00
#
_symmetry.space_group_name_H-M   'P 1'
#
loop_
_entity.id
_entity.type
_entity.pdbx_description
1 polymer ?
#
loop_
_entity_poly.entity_id
_entity_poly.type
_entity_poly.pdbx_seq_one_letter_code
_entity_poly.pdbx_strand_id
1 'polypeptide(L)'
;MAKGETGQLAASSLQSKAAKAAPAHAAARRRSSTVRRWTSVVTSKWAWSAVVIVAVYLGFFYRPRLLRYTFEIAGGPGLNPEFPSPSRHFRIVVRNAKGHQEVPAGFKANNIRLSWQTVPHIPGQSGPPVGYEVYDIGNGEYEVAYRDLENFATIDLAKLRAAIPKLVEKSSATSFLHYVIKDNQIFRKAHGPFPAFSYFSDMVLHQLSATVKLPDVEFVMNVGDWPLVAKSWGDSRVPVFSWCGSTDSFDIVLPQWDVTRSTVLGNAASSPDLLASQGWGTRKWNKRDPRAAFRGRDSNPVRVQLAQLSSKHPDLLDVAITSWENDENFEVEEQLGRKGSLQLQEFSKYKYILLLDGTVAAYRNPYLIASGSLLLKQESPYYEWYQKELSPWKHFVPFDGTGEDLLSKLQWAKEHDEEAQRIAANARDYARRHLLPERVLCFYYRALHAYASRQKGTPAVTEDMIWVPIPHRPKRNTCGSPDVLTRLGSYPIVPLHPTSVESVLFKEDKDAVVIAHSAFCNKSARVLPGILAMARQYKAAGADLLFASAETFSLQYPIKWLHAGNGPKLFFLKAGSATPEQLNGRLTVSAAVSFINSKLSNAQHRITAPPEPEEAVSDPIPEKWDGPVKRIVAKNFDERVLNSDKDVFLMVSAPWCGYCKKIKPAFFRFARSVAASSAAAAVLDVAKMNGPTNEIRHPEFPVPHYPTIWFIRKGETKPIIFSGSATEEKLLSFAKQHATKPESLEGVVVQAPDLRTSSLPLMKDTQQQTGSPILSIDTETFYSGVLDSDKDVLLLVYAPWCGHCKKLEPIYEEFGKLAAESKTASESLVVAKMDGAANRLPDEKYKVTGFPTVWFFKKGSDTPIKFMGERTTKGLASFVQQHATAKVELKVPDSPAVEAVSQPVPTVNDGAVKVVVGDTFKSQVLDAGKVGNH
;
A
#
# COMPACT_ATOMS: atom_id res chain seq x y z
N MET A 1 -41.02 -27.89 17.75
CA MET A 1 -41.93 -28.82 17.07
C MET A 1 -41.16 -29.35 15.87
N ALA A 2 -40.69 -30.60 15.85
CA ALA A 2 -41.46 -31.83 15.57
C ALA A 2 -41.98 -31.85 14.12
N LYS A 3 -41.91 -32.92 13.32
CA LYS A 3 -41.23 -34.24 13.32
C LYS A 3 -41.77 -34.98 12.06
N GLY A 4 -41.10 -36.04 11.59
CA GLY A 4 -41.66 -37.01 10.63
C GLY A 4 -41.49 -36.64 9.15
N GLU A 5 -41.06 -37.46 8.19
CA GLU A 5 -40.91 -38.93 7.99
C GLU A 5 -41.79 -39.44 6.83
N THR A 6 -41.10 -39.95 5.81
CA THR A 6 -41.39 -41.16 5.00
C THR A 6 -42.66 -41.31 4.14
N GLY A 7 -42.43 -41.77 2.90
CA GLY A 7 -43.36 -42.54 2.08
C GLY A 7 -43.42 -42.06 0.60
N GLN A 8 -43.70 -42.89 -0.41
CA GLN A 8 -43.51 -44.35 -0.62
C GLN A 8 -43.92 -44.69 -2.08
N LEU A 9 -43.29 -45.68 -2.74
CA LEU A 9 -43.87 -46.53 -3.83
C LEU A 9 -44.25 -45.81 -5.17
N ALA A 10 -44.33 -46.42 -6.37
CA ALA A 10 -43.97 -47.73 -6.96
C ALA A 10 -43.62 -47.48 -8.48
N ALA A 11 -43.37 -48.41 -9.42
CA ALA A 11 -43.46 -49.88 -9.48
C ALA A 11 -42.52 -50.47 -10.59
N SER A 12 -42.21 -51.77 -10.49
CA SER A 12 -41.90 -52.80 -11.54
C SER A 12 -41.25 -52.41 -12.89
N SER A 13 -40.28 -53.17 -13.44
CA SER A 13 -40.49 -54.60 -13.77
C SER A 13 -39.22 -55.40 -14.20
N LEU A 14 -39.35 -56.74 -14.09
CA LEU A 14 -38.75 -57.83 -14.89
C LEU A 14 -37.24 -58.20 -14.82
N GLN A 15 -37.00 -59.18 -13.95
CA GLN A 15 -36.20 -60.42 -14.03
C GLN A 15 -35.07 -60.69 -15.06
N SER A 16 -34.13 -61.48 -14.55
CA SER A 16 -32.88 -62.00 -15.13
C SER A 16 -33.00 -63.20 -16.08
N LYS A 17 -31.90 -63.48 -16.81
CA LYS A 17 -31.35 -64.84 -16.99
C LYS A 17 -29.84 -64.77 -17.29
N ALA A 18 -29.10 -65.82 -16.92
CA ALA A 18 -27.63 -65.89 -17.02
C ALA A 18 -27.17 -67.21 -17.65
N ALA A 19 -26.02 -67.21 -18.36
CA ALA A 19 -25.23 -68.44 -18.60
C ALA A 19 -23.77 -68.17 -19.04
N LYS A 20 -22.88 -68.90 -18.35
CA LYS A 20 -21.47 -69.29 -18.60
C LYS A 20 -20.94 -69.30 -20.06
N ALA A 21 -19.67 -68.92 -20.26
CA ALA A 21 -18.56 -69.84 -20.62
C ALA A 21 -17.22 -69.09 -20.95
N ALA A 22 -16.09 -69.76 -20.77
CA ALA A 22 -14.75 -69.40 -21.29
C ALA A 22 -14.32 -70.49 -22.33
N PRO A 23 -13.12 -70.51 -22.96
CA PRO A 23 -12.00 -69.55 -22.98
C PRO A 23 -11.45 -69.22 -24.40
N ALA A 24 -10.46 -68.33 -24.53
CA ALA A 24 -9.54 -68.29 -25.69
C ALA A 24 -8.21 -67.60 -25.37
N HIS A 25 -7.09 -68.16 -25.84
CA HIS A 25 -5.74 -67.62 -25.68
C HIS A 25 -5.13 -67.24 -27.04
N ALA A 26 -4.26 -66.22 -27.02
CA ALA A 26 -3.18 -65.93 -27.97
C ALA A 26 -3.51 -65.45 -29.41
N ALA A 27 -3.08 -64.21 -29.69
CA ALA A 27 -2.56 -63.80 -31.01
C ALA A 27 -1.31 -62.89 -30.82
N ALA A 28 -0.36 -63.04 -31.73
CA ALA A 28 1.00 -62.49 -31.74
C ALA A 28 1.07 -60.92 -31.62
N ARG A 29 2.15 -60.28 -31.12
CA ARG A 29 3.48 -60.09 -31.77
C ARG A 29 3.35 -59.80 -33.30
N ARG A 30 4.07 -58.87 -33.93
CA ARG A 30 5.43 -58.38 -33.67
C ARG A 30 5.73 -57.12 -34.51
N ARG A 31 6.81 -56.42 -34.16
CA ARG A 31 7.47 -55.39 -35.00
C ARG A 31 7.96 -55.96 -36.35
N SER A 32 8.05 -55.08 -37.36
CA SER A 32 9.24 -54.91 -38.21
C SER A 32 9.40 -53.41 -38.51
N SER A 33 10.52 -52.87 -39.01
CA SER A 33 11.76 -53.45 -39.56
C SER A 33 12.93 -52.48 -39.20
N THR A 34 14.23 -52.61 -39.53
CA THR A 34 15.11 -53.57 -40.23
C THR A 34 16.53 -53.39 -39.66
N VAL A 35 17.41 -54.40 -39.71
CA VAL A 35 18.85 -54.32 -40.14
C VAL A 35 19.52 -55.71 -39.94
N ARG A 36 20.22 -56.18 -40.98
CA ARG A 36 21.04 -57.42 -41.06
C ARG A 36 22.44 -57.15 -40.48
N ARG A 37 23.10 -58.03 -39.70
CA ARG A 37 23.58 -59.42 -39.90
C ARG A 37 24.94 -59.52 -40.62
N TRP A 38 25.97 -59.87 -39.84
CA TRP A 38 27.30 -60.48 -40.17
C TRP A 38 27.89 -60.98 -38.82
N THR A 39 28.71 -62.03 -38.65
CA THR A 39 29.24 -63.08 -39.57
C THR A 39 28.97 -64.48 -38.95
N SER A 40 29.99 -65.33 -38.69
CA SER A 40 29.86 -66.72 -38.22
C SER A 40 31.19 -67.33 -37.71
N VAL A 41 31.09 -68.25 -36.73
CA VAL A 41 31.98 -69.43 -36.47
C VAL A 41 33.48 -69.24 -36.23
N VAL A 42 33.94 -69.64 -35.03
CA VAL A 42 35.10 -70.56 -34.85
C VAL A 42 34.79 -71.54 -33.71
N THR A 43 34.99 -72.84 -33.96
CA THR A 43 34.87 -73.92 -32.96
C THR A 43 36.25 -74.45 -32.56
N SER A 44 36.69 -74.23 -31.32
CA SER A 44 37.87 -74.89 -30.74
C SER A 44 37.74 -75.06 -29.22
N LYS A 45 37.93 -76.29 -28.72
CA LYS A 45 37.84 -76.62 -27.30
C LYS A 45 39.02 -76.10 -26.45
N TRP A 46 40.11 -75.66 -27.08
CA TRP A 46 41.28 -75.12 -26.36
C TRP A 46 41.15 -73.64 -25.96
N ALA A 47 40.23 -72.89 -26.58
CA ALA A 47 40.01 -71.47 -26.22
C ALA A 47 39.31 -71.29 -24.86
N TRP A 48 38.53 -72.27 -24.41
CA TRP A 48 37.74 -72.15 -23.17
C TRP A 48 38.60 -72.11 -21.89
N SER A 49 39.69 -72.88 -21.83
CA SER A 49 40.56 -72.90 -20.64
C SER A 49 41.28 -71.56 -20.41
N ALA A 50 41.73 -70.90 -21.48
CA ALA A 50 42.36 -69.58 -21.39
C ALA A 50 41.36 -68.49 -20.98
N VAL A 51 40.14 -68.52 -21.56
CA VAL A 51 39.08 -67.55 -21.24
C VAL A 51 38.61 -67.68 -19.78
N VAL A 52 38.50 -68.91 -19.26
CA VAL A 52 38.11 -69.14 -17.85
C VAL A 52 39.16 -68.62 -16.87
N ILE A 53 40.46 -68.82 -17.12
CA ILE A 53 41.52 -68.33 -16.23
C ILE A 53 41.54 -66.79 -16.19
N VAL A 54 41.41 -66.14 -17.35
CA VAL A 54 41.32 -64.66 -17.43
C VAL A 54 40.03 -64.15 -16.76
N ALA A 55 38.90 -64.84 -16.92
CA ALA A 55 37.64 -64.48 -16.27
C ALA A 55 37.68 -64.62 -14.74
N VAL A 56 38.37 -65.62 -14.20
CA VAL A 56 38.57 -65.78 -12.74
C VAL A 56 39.51 -64.70 -12.20
N TYR A 57 40.59 -64.37 -12.91
CA TYR A 57 41.54 -63.33 -12.48
C TYR A 57 40.90 -61.93 -12.50
N LEU A 58 40.13 -61.61 -13.54
CA LEU A 58 39.34 -60.37 -13.61
C LEU A 58 38.18 -60.36 -12.62
N GLY A 59 37.51 -61.50 -12.40
CA GLY A 59 36.39 -61.63 -11.46
C GLY A 59 36.77 -61.42 -9.98
N PHE A 60 38.01 -61.72 -9.60
CA PHE A 60 38.50 -61.49 -8.24
C PHE A 60 38.89 -60.02 -7.97
N PHE A 61 39.41 -59.30 -8.99
CA PHE A 61 39.82 -57.90 -8.84
C PHE A 61 38.74 -56.87 -9.25
N TYR A 62 37.80 -57.22 -10.13
CA TYR A 62 36.67 -56.37 -10.52
C TYR A 62 35.34 -56.88 -9.95
N ARG A 63 35.16 -56.73 -8.62
CA ARG A 63 33.82 -56.49 -8.08
C ARG A 63 33.42 -55.05 -8.42
N PRO A 64 32.44 -54.78 -9.31
CA PRO A 64 31.85 -53.45 -9.35
C PRO A 64 31.17 -53.22 -8.00
N ARG A 65 31.70 -52.27 -7.22
CA ARG A 65 31.00 -51.74 -6.05
C ARG A 65 29.74 -51.04 -6.56
N LEU A 66 28.65 -51.79 -6.68
CA LEU A 66 27.31 -51.23 -6.81
C LEU A 66 27.03 -50.41 -5.55
N LEU A 67 27.31 -49.12 -5.64
CA LEU A 67 27.01 -48.13 -4.62
C LEU A 67 25.49 -48.08 -4.47
N ARG A 68 24.98 -48.83 -3.49
CA ARG A 68 23.57 -48.79 -3.11
C ARG A 68 23.34 -47.44 -2.43
N TYR A 69 22.64 -46.55 -3.13
CA TYR A 69 22.11 -45.32 -2.55
C TYR A 69 20.64 -45.54 -2.16
N THR A 70 20.24 -45.02 -1.01
CA THR A 70 18.84 -44.98 -0.56
C THR A 70 18.30 -43.56 -0.66
N PHE A 71 17.09 -43.43 -1.18
CA PHE A 71 16.39 -42.15 -1.36
C PHE A 71 15.27 -42.05 -0.32
N GLU A 72 15.30 -40.99 0.50
CA GLU A 72 14.38 -40.76 1.62
C GLU A 72 13.68 -39.41 1.43
N ILE A 73 12.34 -39.35 1.53
CA ILE A 73 11.59 -38.08 1.54
C ILE A 73 11.60 -37.55 2.97
N ALA A 74 12.52 -36.63 3.26
CA ALA A 74 12.74 -36.02 4.57
C ALA A 74 11.89 -34.75 4.82
N GLY A 75 10.86 -34.50 3.99
CA GLY A 75 9.93 -33.39 4.15
C GLY A 75 9.16 -33.07 2.85
N GLY A 76 7.99 -32.46 2.98
CA GLY A 76 7.13 -32.07 1.86
C GLY A 76 5.70 -31.71 2.31
N PRO A 77 4.81 -31.34 1.38
CA PRO A 77 3.43 -30.98 1.70
C PRO A 77 2.71 -32.14 2.40
N GLY A 78 2.07 -31.85 3.54
CA GLY A 78 1.34 -32.84 4.35
C GLY A 78 2.20 -33.71 5.27
N LEU A 79 3.54 -33.62 5.22
CA LEU A 79 4.44 -34.44 6.05
C LEU A 79 4.87 -33.76 7.37
N ASN A 80 4.51 -32.49 7.59
CA ASN A 80 4.67 -31.81 8.87
C ASN A 80 3.32 -31.13 9.24
N PRO A 81 2.65 -31.54 10.33
CA PRO A 81 1.32 -31.02 10.69
C PRO A 81 1.32 -29.55 11.10
N GLU A 82 2.49 -28.92 11.34
CA GLU A 82 2.56 -27.50 11.72
C GLU A 82 2.79 -26.52 10.56
N PHE A 83 2.78 -26.97 9.30
CA PHE A 83 3.03 -26.13 8.12
C PHE A 83 1.90 -26.26 7.07
N PRO A 84 0.85 -25.44 7.13
CA PRO A 84 -0.27 -25.47 6.17
C PRO A 84 0.00 -24.67 4.87
N SER A 85 1.27 -24.41 4.52
CA SER A 85 1.63 -23.66 3.31
C SER A 85 1.72 -24.59 2.09
N PRO A 86 1.23 -24.20 0.90
CA PRO A 86 1.19 -25.07 -0.28
C PRO A 86 2.55 -25.21 -0.99
N SER A 87 3.59 -25.65 -0.28
CA SER A 87 4.88 -25.96 -0.91
C SER A 87 4.75 -27.22 -1.76
N ARG A 88 4.83 -27.12 -3.09
CA ARG A 88 4.87 -28.27 -4.02
C ARG A 88 6.21 -29.05 -3.99
N HIS A 89 7.08 -28.78 -3.02
CA HIS A 89 8.46 -29.26 -2.95
C HIS A 89 8.64 -30.40 -1.95
N PHE A 90 9.42 -31.41 -2.33
CA PHE A 90 9.85 -32.50 -1.45
C PHE A 90 11.36 -32.39 -1.18
N ARG A 91 11.77 -32.57 0.07
CA ARG A 91 13.18 -32.71 0.44
C ARG A 91 13.58 -34.17 0.29
N ILE A 92 14.39 -34.49 -0.72
CA ILE A 92 14.95 -35.84 -0.89
C ILE A 92 16.36 -35.87 -0.29
N VAL A 93 16.59 -36.80 0.63
CA VAL A 93 17.92 -37.12 1.17
C VAL A 93 18.42 -38.38 0.47
N VAL A 94 19.59 -38.28 -0.17
CA VAL A 94 20.31 -39.41 -0.75
C VAL A 94 21.37 -39.85 0.25
N ARG A 95 21.34 -41.12 0.65
CA ARG A 95 22.35 -41.71 1.53
C ARG A 95 23.11 -42.81 0.81
N ASN A 96 24.41 -42.90 1.04
CA ASN A 96 25.24 -43.99 0.53
C ASN A 96 24.99 -45.30 1.31
N ALA A 97 25.67 -46.38 0.90
CA ALA A 97 25.54 -47.70 1.53
C ALA A 97 26.02 -47.76 3.00
N LYS A 98 26.59 -46.68 3.55
CA LYS A 98 26.97 -46.52 4.97
C LYS A 98 25.99 -45.60 5.73
N GLY A 99 24.89 -45.15 5.12
CA GLY A 99 23.88 -44.26 5.72
C GLY A 99 24.26 -42.78 5.75
N HIS A 100 25.48 -42.42 5.31
CA HIS A 100 25.92 -41.02 5.23
C HIS A 100 25.21 -40.31 4.08
N GLN A 101 24.75 -39.08 4.30
CA GLN A 101 24.18 -38.24 3.25
C GLN A 101 25.26 -37.90 2.22
N GLU A 102 25.08 -38.33 0.98
CA GLU A 102 26.07 -38.19 -0.10
C GLU A 102 25.33 -38.10 -1.44
N VAL A 103 25.68 -37.10 -2.25
CA VAL A 103 25.18 -36.99 -3.63
C VAL A 103 26.20 -37.66 -4.57
N PRO A 104 25.83 -38.69 -5.34
CA PRO A 104 26.77 -39.41 -6.20
C PRO A 104 27.44 -38.49 -7.22
N ALA A 105 28.73 -38.71 -7.49
CA ALA A 105 29.41 -38.03 -8.60
C ALA A 105 28.72 -38.35 -9.93
N GLY A 106 28.29 -37.30 -10.66
CA GLY A 106 27.49 -37.43 -11.89
C GLY A 106 25.98 -37.49 -11.70
N PHE A 107 25.47 -37.42 -10.46
CA PHE A 107 24.04 -37.30 -10.19
C PHE A 107 23.50 -35.94 -10.68
N LYS A 108 22.58 -35.98 -11.65
CA LYS A 108 21.92 -34.80 -12.23
C LYS A 108 20.49 -34.69 -11.68
N ALA A 109 20.17 -33.58 -11.00
CA ALA A 109 18.89 -33.40 -10.30
C ALA A 109 17.66 -33.52 -11.22
N ASN A 110 17.82 -33.11 -12.48
CA ASN A 110 16.84 -33.22 -13.56
C ASN A 110 16.54 -34.66 -14.03
N ASN A 111 17.16 -35.70 -13.43
CA ASN A 111 16.80 -37.11 -13.64
C ASN A 111 15.75 -37.63 -12.63
N ILE A 112 15.35 -36.86 -11.62
CA ILE A 112 14.34 -37.28 -10.65
C ILE A 112 12.94 -37.04 -11.23
N ARG A 113 12.14 -38.10 -11.39
CA ARG A 113 10.68 -37.98 -11.60
C ARG A 113 9.94 -38.37 -10.34
N LEU A 114 9.13 -37.45 -9.82
CA LEU A 114 8.16 -37.69 -8.77
C LEU A 114 6.76 -37.74 -9.39
N SER A 115 5.92 -38.64 -8.90
CA SER A 115 4.52 -38.77 -9.31
C SER A 115 3.65 -38.98 -8.07
N TRP A 116 2.60 -38.17 -7.91
CA TRP A 116 1.63 -38.32 -6.83
C TRP A 116 0.22 -38.02 -7.33
N GLN A 117 -0.79 -38.36 -6.52
CA GLN A 117 -2.20 -38.29 -6.87
C GLN A 117 -2.92 -37.40 -5.85
N THR A 118 -3.67 -36.40 -6.31
CA THR A 118 -4.19 -35.29 -5.46
C THR A 118 -5.69 -35.30 -5.22
N VAL A 119 -6.40 -36.37 -5.59
CA VAL A 119 -7.87 -36.45 -5.48
C VAL A 119 -8.26 -37.44 -4.38
N PRO A 120 -9.14 -37.09 -3.42
CA PRO A 120 -9.71 -38.07 -2.50
C PRO A 120 -10.56 -39.07 -3.30
N HIS A 121 -10.29 -40.37 -3.13
CA HIS A 121 -11.04 -41.40 -3.83
C HIS A 121 -12.47 -41.51 -3.26
N ILE A 122 -13.45 -40.97 -3.99
CA ILE A 122 -14.86 -41.27 -3.78
C ILE A 122 -15.16 -42.59 -4.51
N PRO A 123 -15.59 -43.67 -3.82
CA PRO A 123 -15.95 -44.92 -4.48
C PRO A 123 -17.12 -44.71 -5.45
N GLY A 124 -16.97 -45.15 -6.70
CA GLY A 124 -18.06 -45.18 -7.68
C GLY A 124 -18.14 -44.04 -8.70
N GLN A 125 -17.22 -43.05 -8.69
CA GLN A 125 -17.14 -42.04 -9.77
C GLN A 125 -15.79 -42.08 -10.52
N SER A 126 -15.85 -42.19 -11.84
CA SER A 126 -14.70 -42.02 -12.73
C SER A 126 -14.43 -40.53 -12.97
N GLY A 127 -13.42 -39.98 -12.29
CA GLY A 127 -12.93 -38.63 -12.56
C GLY A 127 -12.24 -38.49 -13.93
N PRO A 128 -12.02 -37.26 -14.43
CA PRO A 128 -11.31 -37.02 -15.68
C PRO A 128 -9.83 -37.48 -15.59
N PRO A 129 -9.14 -37.69 -16.74
CA PRO A 129 -7.79 -38.24 -16.77
C PRO A 129 -6.78 -37.44 -15.94
N VAL A 130 -5.93 -38.16 -15.22
CA VAL A 130 -4.88 -37.59 -14.36
C VAL A 130 -3.91 -36.74 -15.18
N GLY A 131 -3.76 -35.47 -14.79
CA GLY A 131 -2.69 -34.61 -15.30
C GLY A 131 -1.35 -35.00 -14.71
N TYR A 132 -0.36 -35.26 -15.58
CA TYR A 132 1.02 -35.53 -15.17
C TYR A 132 1.80 -34.21 -15.09
N GLU A 133 2.06 -33.70 -13.88
CA GLU A 133 3.04 -32.62 -13.69
C GLU A 133 4.43 -33.23 -13.45
N VAL A 134 5.35 -33.02 -14.40
CA VAL A 134 6.77 -33.34 -14.23
C VAL A 134 7.48 -32.10 -13.72
N TYR A 135 8.01 -32.18 -12.49
CA TYR A 135 8.86 -31.13 -11.92
C TYR A 135 10.30 -31.37 -12.33
N ASP A 136 10.80 -30.61 -13.30
CA ASP A 136 12.24 -30.50 -13.50
C ASP A 136 12.83 -29.67 -12.35
N ILE A 137 13.78 -30.26 -11.62
CA ILE A 137 14.52 -29.57 -10.56
C ILE A 137 15.64 -28.75 -11.22
N GLY A 138 15.20 -27.75 -12.00
CA GLY A 138 16.04 -27.02 -12.93
C GLY A 138 17.08 -26.15 -12.26
N ASN A 139 18.36 -26.49 -12.44
CA ASN A 139 19.46 -25.56 -12.18
C ASN A 139 19.46 -24.35 -13.14
N GLY A 140 18.75 -24.43 -14.29
CA GLY A 140 18.81 -23.42 -15.37
C GLY A 140 17.70 -22.36 -15.43
N GLU A 141 16.66 -22.39 -14.58
CA GLU A 141 15.46 -21.53 -14.78
C GLU A 141 15.55 -20.10 -14.20
N TYR A 142 16.76 -19.57 -13.93
CA TYR A 142 16.94 -18.28 -13.24
C TYR A 142 18.20 -17.51 -13.68
N GLU A 143 18.50 -17.47 -14.99
CA GLU A 143 19.71 -16.79 -15.48
C GLU A 143 19.72 -15.27 -15.22
N VAL A 144 18.56 -14.60 -15.15
CA VAL A 144 18.56 -13.12 -15.10
C VAL A 144 19.18 -12.55 -13.83
N ALA A 145 19.03 -13.21 -12.68
CA ALA A 145 19.71 -12.81 -11.43
C ALA A 145 21.25 -12.81 -11.57
N TYR A 146 21.80 -13.62 -12.49
CA TYR A 146 23.23 -13.67 -12.75
C TYR A 146 23.69 -12.58 -13.74
N ARG A 147 22.90 -12.27 -14.77
CA ARG A 147 23.28 -11.32 -15.84
C ARG A 147 23.58 -9.92 -15.32
N ASP A 148 22.78 -9.41 -14.39
CA ASP A 148 23.05 -8.08 -13.81
C ASP A 148 24.31 -8.11 -12.92
N LEU A 149 24.57 -9.23 -12.24
CA LEU A 149 25.76 -9.48 -11.43
C LEU A 149 27.06 -9.75 -12.24
N GLU A 150 26.97 -9.98 -13.56
CA GLU A 150 28.16 -10.07 -14.44
C GLU A 150 28.93 -8.74 -14.49
N ASN A 151 28.24 -7.60 -14.32
CA ASN A 151 28.86 -6.27 -14.21
C ASN A 151 29.77 -6.11 -12.96
N PHE A 152 29.67 -7.06 -12.01
CA PHE A 152 30.31 -7.04 -10.70
C PHE A 152 31.02 -8.36 -10.39
N ALA A 153 32.06 -8.70 -11.17
CA ALA A 153 32.90 -9.87 -10.92
C ALA A 153 33.48 -9.95 -9.49
N THR A 154 33.65 -8.80 -8.82
CA THR A 154 33.93 -8.70 -7.38
C THR A 154 33.17 -7.52 -6.79
N ILE A 155 32.58 -7.72 -5.61
CA ILE A 155 31.83 -6.73 -4.85
C ILE A 155 32.68 -6.31 -3.65
N ASP A 156 33.43 -5.22 -3.79
CA ASP A 156 34.26 -4.69 -2.71
C ASP A 156 33.41 -3.86 -1.72
N LEU A 157 33.27 -4.35 -0.48
CA LEU A 157 32.44 -3.69 0.53
C LEU A 157 32.99 -2.33 0.97
N ALA A 158 34.31 -2.12 0.92
CA ALA A 158 34.89 -0.82 1.26
C ALA A 158 34.50 0.23 0.19
N LYS A 159 34.53 -0.17 -1.09
CA LYS A 159 34.04 0.67 -2.20
C LYS A 159 32.54 0.95 -2.09
N LEU A 160 31.72 -0.06 -1.76
CA LEU A 160 30.28 0.12 -1.56
C LEU A 160 29.99 1.14 -0.46
N ARG A 161 30.60 0.97 0.73
CA ARG A 161 30.45 1.89 1.87
C ARG A 161 30.88 3.32 1.52
N ALA A 162 32.00 3.49 0.81
CA ALA A 162 32.49 4.80 0.37
C ALA A 162 31.58 5.50 -0.67
N ALA A 163 30.73 4.76 -1.38
CA ALA A 163 29.78 5.32 -2.34
C ALA A 163 28.44 5.74 -1.71
N ILE A 164 28.12 5.28 -0.49
CA ILE A 164 26.83 5.56 0.17
C ILE A 164 26.51 7.06 0.25
N PRO A 165 27.42 7.98 0.66
CA PRO A 165 27.11 9.42 0.67
C PRO A 165 26.73 9.96 -0.71
N LYS A 166 27.49 9.59 -1.75
CA LYS A 166 27.26 10.00 -3.15
C LYS A 166 25.91 9.52 -3.70
N LEU A 167 25.41 8.38 -3.22
CA LEU A 167 24.07 7.89 -3.58
C LEU A 167 22.96 8.76 -2.97
N VAL A 168 23.18 9.36 -1.80
CA VAL A 168 22.22 10.30 -1.17
C VAL A 168 22.20 11.63 -1.91
N GLU A 169 23.38 12.17 -2.23
CA GLU A 169 23.55 13.49 -2.87
C GLU A 169 22.89 13.61 -4.26
N LYS A 170 22.66 12.49 -4.96
CA LYS A 170 22.08 12.47 -6.33
C LYS A 170 20.72 13.18 -6.43
N SER A 171 19.91 13.12 -5.38
CA SER A 171 18.66 13.88 -5.26
C SER A 171 18.15 13.78 -3.83
N SER A 172 17.60 14.87 -3.31
CA SER A 172 16.93 14.95 -2.01
C SER A 172 15.71 14.04 -1.88
N ALA A 173 15.20 13.47 -2.98
CA ALA A 173 14.16 12.44 -3.00
C ALA A 173 14.71 10.99 -2.97
N THR A 174 16.00 10.78 -3.29
CA THR A 174 16.62 9.44 -3.39
C THR A 174 16.52 8.73 -2.04
N SER A 175 15.96 7.52 -2.03
CA SER A 175 15.78 6.73 -0.80
C SER A 175 16.23 5.28 -1.02
N PHE A 176 17.06 4.77 -0.12
CA PHE A 176 17.60 3.42 -0.17
C PHE A 176 17.90 2.89 1.24
N LEU A 177 18.18 1.60 1.32
CA LEU A 177 18.40 0.86 2.55
C LEU A 177 19.75 0.14 2.45
N HIS A 178 20.65 0.42 3.37
CA HIS A 178 21.90 -0.32 3.52
C HIS A 178 21.63 -1.48 4.48
N TYR A 179 21.62 -2.70 3.96
CA TYR A 179 21.33 -3.93 4.70
C TYR A 179 22.62 -4.68 5.04
N VAL A 180 22.65 -5.27 6.23
CA VAL A 180 23.58 -6.33 6.62
C VAL A 180 22.77 -7.52 7.11
N ILE A 181 22.96 -8.67 6.47
CA ILE A 181 22.52 -9.96 6.99
C ILE A 181 23.75 -10.63 7.58
N LYS A 182 23.68 -11.03 8.85
CA LYS A 182 24.77 -11.68 9.56
C LYS A 182 24.23 -12.66 10.57
N ASP A 183 24.76 -13.88 10.59
CA ASP A 183 24.30 -14.97 11.47
C ASP A 183 22.78 -15.23 11.35
N ASN A 184 22.23 -15.06 10.14
CA ASN A 184 20.80 -15.11 9.81
C ASN A 184 19.91 -14.05 10.52
N GLN A 185 20.53 -13.04 11.14
CA GLN A 185 19.87 -11.82 11.63
C GLN A 185 19.94 -10.73 10.56
N ILE A 186 18.94 -9.85 10.51
CA ILE A 186 18.84 -8.77 9.52
C ILE A 186 19.02 -7.43 10.24
N PHE A 187 19.89 -6.59 9.71
CA PHE A 187 20.13 -5.21 10.16
C PHE A 187 20.00 -4.27 8.96
N ARG A 188 19.53 -3.05 9.17
CA ARG A 188 19.46 -2.03 8.11
C ARG A 188 19.68 -0.61 8.61
N LYS A 189 20.18 0.24 7.73
CA LYS A 189 20.16 1.70 7.88
C LYS A 189 19.37 2.29 6.72
N ALA A 190 18.45 3.22 7.02
CA ALA A 190 17.71 3.94 5.99
C ALA A 190 18.44 5.23 5.60
N HIS A 191 18.43 5.51 4.30
CA HIS A 191 18.96 6.73 3.70
C HIS A 191 17.85 7.39 2.87
N GLY A 192 17.81 8.73 2.88
CA GLY A 192 16.81 9.50 2.15
C GLY A 192 15.47 9.69 2.88
N PRO A 193 14.52 10.44 2.27
CA PRO A 193 13.27 10.81 2.92
C PRO A 193 12.21 9.71 2.99
N PHE A 194 12.22 8.68 2.13
CA PHE A 194 11.13 7.69 2.00
C PHE A 194 11.50 6.29 2.50
N PRO A 195 11.77 6.10 3.81
CA PRO A 195 12.11 4.82 4.43
C PRO A 195 10.95 3.79 4.36
N ALA A 196 9.73 4.25 4.12
CA ALA A 196 8.47 3.52 4.17
C ALA A 196 8.51 2.17 3.45
N PHE A 197 9.08 2.18 2.25
CA PHE A 197 9.18 1.05 1.36
C PHE A 197 10.09 -0.08 1.88
N SER A 198 10.83 0.15 2.97
CA SER A 198 11.51 -0.91 3.74
C SER A 198 10.58 -2.02 4.19
N TYR A 199 9.32 -1.73 4.48
CA TYR A 199 8.31 -2.73 4.82
C TYR A 199 8.29 -3.90 3.83
N PHE A 200 8.34 -3.63 2.52
CA PHE A 200 8.28 -4.66 1.48
C PHE A 200 9.56 -5.50 1.37
N SER A 201 10.73 -4.89 1.60
CA SER A 201 12.02 -5.61 1.59
C SER A 201 12.24 -6.40 2.88
N ASP A 202 11.93 -5.82 4.04
CA ASP A 202 11.94 -6.51 5.33
C ASP A 202 11.06 -7.77 5.30
N MET A 203 9.84 -7.66 4.78
CA MET A 203 8.90 -8.79 4.69
C MET A 203 9.48 -10.01 3.96
N VAL A 204 10.13 -9.81 2.81
CA VAL A 204 10.69 -10.93 2.04
C VAL A 204 11.97 -11.46 2.65
N LEU A 205 12.82 -10.58 3.19
CA LEU A 205 14.02 -11.01 3.93
C LEU A 205 13.65 -11.83 5.17
N HIS A 206 12.59 -11.46 5.89
CA HIS A 206 12.03 -12.26 7.00
C HIS A 206 11.41 -13.58 6.54
N GLN A 207 10.60 -13.56 5.48
CA GLN A 207 10.02 -14.80 4.94
C GLN A 207 11.12 -15.78 4.51
N LEU A 208 12.23 -15.27 3.98
CA LEU A 208 13.40 -16.07 3.64
C LEU A 208 14.16 -16.54 4.88
N SER A 209 14.56 -15.64 5.81
CA SER A 209 15.37 -16.00 6.99
C SER A 209 14.64 -16.94 7.97
N ALA A 210 13.30 -16.95 7.94
CA ALA A 210 12.47 -17.90 8.68
C ALA A 210 12.29 -19.25 7.95
N THR A 211 12.58 -19.34 6.65
CA THR A 211 12.42 -20.55 5.82
C THR A 211 13.76 -21.26 5.56
N VAL A 212 14.85 -20.49 5.39
CA VAL A 212 16.20 -20.97 5.05
C VAL A 212 17.26 -20.13 5.78
N LYS A 213 18.45 -20.70 6.00
CA LYS A 213 19.60 -19.92 6.46
C LYS A 213 20.13 -19.06 5.31
N LEU A 214 20.08 -17.75 5.47
CA LEU A 214 20.67 -16.79 4.54
C LEU A 214 22.21 -16.70 4.73
N PRO A 215 22.95 -16.28 3.69
CA PRO A 215 24.39 -16.05 3.78
C PRO A 215 24.67 -14.73 4.51
N ASP A 216 25.87 -14.60 5.08
CA ASP A 216 26.36 -13.31 5.57
C ASP A 216 26.65 -12.39 4.38
N VAL A 217 25.89 -11.32 4.25
CA VAL A 217 25.92 -10.41 3.09
C VAL A 217 25.60 -8.97 3.46
N GLU A 218 26.33 -8.03 2.87
CA GLU A 218 26.08 -6.59 3.01
C GLU A 218 25.79 -5.97 1.64
N PHE A 219 24.67 -5.24 1.53
CA PHE A 219 24.20 -4.71 0.24
C PHE A 219 23.39 -3.42 0.40
N VAL A 220 23.20 -2.70 -0.70
CA VAL A 220 22.30 -1.55 -0.79
C VAL A 220 21.08 -1.92 -1.62
N MET A 221 19.88 -1.63 -1.10
CA MET A 221 18.59 -1.79 -1.76
C MET A 221 17.96 -0.42 -1.99
N ASN A 222 17.88 0.00 -3.25
CA ASN A 222 17.07 1.13 -3.67
C ASN A 222 15.58 0.84 -3.42
N VAL A 223 14.86 1.83 -2.90
CA VAL A 223 13.41 1.75 -2.69
C VAL A 223 12.61 2.81 -3.43
N GLY A 224 13.27 3.61 -4.27
CA GLY A 224 12.60 4.46 -5.26
C GLY A 224 12.27 3.69 -6.55
N ASP A 225 11.43 4.30 -7.40
CA ASP A 225 11.08 3.75 -8.71
C ASP A 225 12.30 3.75 -9.66
N TRP A 226 13.06 4.85 -9.70
CA TRP A 226 14.19 5.02 -10.63
C TRP A 226 15.44 4.22 -10.22
N PRO A 227 16.17 3.60 -11.16
CA PRO A 227 17.48 3.01 -10.88
C PRO A 227 18.52 4.08 -10.46
N LEU A 228 19.44 3.72 -9.56
CA LEU A 228 20.36 4.66 -8.93
C LEU A 228 21.71 4.76 -9.65
N VAL A 229 22.26 3.65 -10.13
CA VAL A 229 23.65 3.56 -10.59
C VAL A 229 23.69 3.63 -12.11
N ALA A 230 23.70 4.86 -12.64
CA ALA A 230 23.75 5.11 -14.08
C ALA A 230 25.06 4.60 -14.71
N LYS A 231 25.05 4.25 -16.00
CA LYS A 231 26.24 3.78 -16.74
C LYS A 231 27.39 4.78 -16.76
N SER A 232 27.10 6.07 -16.62
CA SER A 232 28.09 7.15 -16.45
C SER A 232 29.00 6.97 -15.23
N TRP A 233 28.67 6.10 -14.27
CA TRP A 233 29.55 5.74 -13.17
C TRP A 233 30.79 4.94 -13.62
N GLY A 234 30.76 4.29 -14.79
CA GLY A 234 31.89 3.54 -15.35
C GLY A 234 32.51 2.55 -14.34
N ASP A 235 33.81 2.71 -14.08
CA ASP A 235 34.51 1.90 -13.08
C ASP A 235 34.30 2.33 -11.63
N SER A 236 33.70 3.49 -11.37
CA SER A 236 33.24 3.88 -10.03
C SER A 236 31.93 3.18 -9.62
N ARG A 237 31.25 2.46 -10.53
CA ARG A 237 29.98 1.76 -10.27
C ARG A 237 30.00 0.90 -9.00
N VAL A 238 28.87 0.82 -8.31
CA VAL A 238 28.65 -0.01 -7.12
C VAL A 238 27.38 -0.87 -7.25
N PRO A 239 27.35 -2.07 -6.66
CA PRO A 239 26.23 -3.00 -6.81
C PRO A 239 25.06 -2.64 -5.87
N VAL A 240 24.04 -2.03 -6.46
CA VAL A 240 22.76 -1.67 -5.82
C VAL A 240 21.67 -2.58 -6.36
N PHE A 241 20.86 -3.17 -5.47
CA PHE A 241 19.62 -3.83 -5.85
C PHE A 241 18.51 -2.81 -6.06
N SER A 242 17.68 -2.98 -7.10
CA SER A 242 16.53 -2.13 -7.43
C SER A 242 15.33 -2.95 -7.88
N TRP A 243 14.11 -2.42 -7.76
CA TRP A 243 12.90 -3.06 -8.30
C TRP A 243 12.69 -2.85 -9.81
N CYS A 244 13.36 -1.84 -10.38
CA CYS A 244 13.45 -1.61 -11.82
C CYS A 244 14.90 -1.31 -12.21
N GLY A 245 15.34 -1.87 -13.33
CA GLY A 245 16.58 -1.46 -14.00
C GLY A 245 16.27 -0.61 -15.23
N SER A 246 17.30 -0.03 -15.85
CA SER A 246 17.21 0.50 -17.21
C SER A 246 18.38 0.04 -18.09
N THR A 247 18.26 0.25 -19.40
CA THR A 247 19.36 0.10 -20.37
C THR A 247 20.56 0.97 -20.03
N ASP A 248 20.39 2.00 -19.22
CA ASP A 248 21.39 3.00 -18.84
C ASP A 248 21.80 2.91 -17.38
N SER A 249 21.49 1.79 -16.70
CA SER A 249 21.89 1.53 -15.31
C SER A 249 22.69 0.23 -15.14
N PHE A 250 23.41 0.14 -14.02
CA PHE A 250 24.09 -1.06 -13.53
C PHE A 250 23.34 -1.73 -12.35
N ASP A 251 22.19 -1.18 -11.94
CA ASP A 251 21.35 -1.75 -10.88
C ASP A 251 20.98 -3.22 -11.12
N ILE A 252 21.01 -4.02 -10.04
CA ILE A 252 20.71 -5.45 -10.05
C ILE A 252 19.21 -5.62 -9.76
N VAL A 253 18.44 -6.14 -10.72
CA VAL A 253 16.97 -6.09 -10.61
C VAL A 253 16.41 -7.26 -9.79
N LEU A 254 15.68 -6.93 -8.72
CA LEU A 254 14.93 -7.87 -7.89
C LEU A 254 13.42 -7.82 -8.19
N PRO A 255 12.65 -8.87 -7.83
CA PRO A 255 11.20 -8.84 -7.96
C PRO A 255 10.58 -7.67 -7.18
N GLN A 256 9.74 -6.92 -7.87
CA GLN A 256 9.21 -5.63 -7.38
C GLN A 256 8.32 -5.76 -6.12
N TRP A 257 8.15 -4.65 -5.39
CA TRP A 257 7.56 -4.63 -4.04
C TRP A 257 6.12 -5.18 -3.93
N ASP A 258 5.28 -5.00 -4.95
CA ASP A 258 3.90 -5.43 -4.96
C ASP A 258 3.77 -6.95 -5.15
N VAL A 259 4.54 -7.52 -6.10
CA VAL A 259 4.67 -8.98 -6.25
C VAL A 259 5.31 -9.60 -5.02
N THR A 260 6.27 -8.92 -4.40
CA THR A 260 6.90 -9.35 -3.15
C THR A 260 5.90 -9.37 -1.99
N ARG A 261 5.09 -8.31 -1.86
CA ARG A 261 3.99 -8.20 -0.90
C ARG A 261 2.94 -9.31 -1.09
N SER A 262 2.45 -9.51 -2.30
CA SER A 262 1.41 -10.51 -2.60
C SER A 262 1.94 -11.95 -2.49
N THR A 263 3.24 -12.17 -2.71
CA THR A 263 3.92 -13.44 -2.44
C THR A 263 3.95 -13.79 -0.95
N VAL A 264 4.16 -12.81 -0.06
CA VAL A 264 4.28 -13.05 1.40
C VAL A 264 2.91 -13.04 2.11
N LEU A 265 1.98 -12.19 1.68
CA LEU A 265 0.65 -12.04 2.32
C LEU A 265 -0.46 -12.84 1.64
N GLY A 266 -0.27 -13.26 0.39
CA GLY A 266 -1.31 -13.84 -0.46
C GLY A 266 -2.32 -12.81 -0.99
N ASN A 267 -3.35 -13.32 -1.65
CA ASN A 267 -4.44 -12.55 -2.24
C ASN A 267 -5.18 -11.63 -1.25
N ALA A 268 -5.22 -10.34 -1.55
CA ALA A 268 -5.98 -9.33 -0.81
C ALA A 268 -7.09 -8.73 -1.69
N ALA A 269 -8.18 -8.23 -1.07
CA ALA A 269 -9.37 -7.75 -1.79
C ALA A 269 -9.10 -6.65 -2.86
N SER A 270 -8.02 -5.89 -2.71
CA SER A 270 -7.58 -4.83 -3.63
C SER A 270 -6.30 -5.15 -4.42
N SER A 271 -5.69 -6.32 -4.21
CA SER A 271 -4.41 -6.70 -4.84
C SER A 271 -4.28 -8.21 -4.93
N PRO A 272 -4.38 -8.80 -6.13
CA PRO A 272 -4.27 -10.25 -6.31
C PRO A 272 -2.83 -10.73 -6.16
N ASP A 273 -2.66 -12.01 -5.82
CA ASP A 273 -1.36 -12.67 -5.90
C ASP A 273 -1.10 -13.31 -7.28
N LEU A 274 0.16 -13.71 -7.49
CA LEU A 274 0.63 -14.36 -8.71
C LEU A 274 0.08 -15.78 -8.92
N LEU A 275 -0.51 -16.41 -7.91
CA LEU A 275 -1.15 -17.73 -8.03
C LEU A 275 -2.59 -17.56 -8.53
N ALA A 276 -3.31 -16.57 -8.02
CA ALA A 276 -4.66 -16.20 -8.45
C ALA A 276 -4.69 -15.71 -9.91
N SER A 277 -3.65 -15.00 -10.37
CA SER A 277 -3.57 -14.47 -11.74
C SER A 277 -3.59 -15.57 -12.82
N GLN A 278 -3.06 -16.75 -12.52
CA GLN A 278 -3.04 -17.91 -13.41
C GLN A 278 -4.45 -18.36 -13.84
N GLY A 279 -5.46 -18.07 -13.01
CA GLY A 279 -6.86 -18.42 -13.21
C GLY A 279 -7.64 -17.51 -14.16
N TRP A 280 -7.22 -16.26 -14.39
CA TRP A 280 -8.09 -15.22 -14.99
C TRP A 280 -8.55 -15.48 -16.42
N GLY A 281 -7.76 -16.19 -17.23
CA GLY A 281 -8.10 -16.50 -18.61
C GLY A 281 -9.09 -17.66 -18.76
N THR A 282 -10.32 -17.51 -18.23
CA THR A 282 -11.43 -18.48 -18.41
C THR A 282 -12.24 -18.24 -19.68
N ARG A 283 -12.29 -17.00 -20.18
CA ARG A 283 -13.03 -16.63 -21.40
C ARG A 283 -12.29 -17.11 -22.66
N LYS A 284 -13.00 -17.88 -23.50
CA LYS A 284 -12.53 -18.34 -24.82
C LYS A 284 -12.08 -17.15 -25.69
N TRP A 285 -10.99 -17.32 -26.43
CA TRP A 285 -10.36 -16.28 -27.25
C TRP A 285 -11.35 -15.54 -28.17
N ASN A 286 -12.13 -16.30 -28.94
CA ASN A 286 -13.15 -15.79 -29.86
C ASN A 286 -14.37 -15.12 -29.20
N LYS A 287 -14.43 -15.05 -27.87
CA LYS A 287 -15.46 -14.30 -27.13
C LYS A 287 -14.91 -13.05 -26.45
N ARG A 288 -13.61 -12.76 -26.52
CA ARG A 288 -12.99 -11.58 -25.92
C ARG A 288 -13.29 -10.31 -26.74
N ASP A 289 -13.29 -9.15 -26.08
CA ASP A 289 -13.42 -7.83 -26.72
C ASP A 289 -12.24 -7.62 -27.69
N PRO A 290 -12.47 -7.28 -28.98
CA PRO A 290 -11.43 -7.18 -29.98
C PRO A 290 -10.60 -5.88 -29.89
N ARG A 291 -10.84 -5.01 -28.90
CA ARG A 291 -10.09 -3.76 -28.69
C ARG A 291 -8.86 -3.96 -27.83
N ALA A 292 -7.92 -3.02 -27.92
CA ALA A 292 -6.76 -2.94 -27.03
C ALA A 292 -7.05 -2.10 -25.80
N ALA A 293 -6.89 -2.70 -24.61
CA ALA A 293 -7.27 -2.09 -23.35
C ALA A 293 -6.08 -1.55 -22.56
N PHE A 294 -6.29 -0.40 -21.93
CA PHE A 294 -5.40 0.19 -20.94
C PHE A 294 -6.16 1.03 -19.91
N ARG A 295 -5.74 0.92 -18.64
CA ARG A 295 -6.10 1.86 -17.56
C ARG A 295 -4.87 2.16 -16.71
N GLY A 296 -4.69 3.42 -16.34
CA GLY A 296 -3.64 3.84 -15.40
C GLY A 296 -3.57 5.35 -15.25
N ARG A 297 -2.70 5.83 -14.36
CA ARG A 297 -2.36 7.25 -14.22
C ARG A 297 -1.53 7.77 -15.40
N ASP A 298 -1.58 9.07 -15.61
CA ASP A 298 -0.87 9.87 -16.63
C ASP A 298 0.65 10.00 -16.40
N SER A 299 1.25 9.11 -15.61
CA SER A 299 2.67 9.12 -15.22
C SER A 299 3.67 8.86 -16.35
N ASN A 300 3.23 8.90 -17.61
CA ASN A 300 4.04 8.70 -18.81
C ASN A 300 3.33 9.38 -20.01
N PRO A 301 4.00 10.23 -20.81
CA PRO A 301 3.38 10.92 -21.94
C PRO A 301 2.70 9.99 -22.96
N VAL A 302 3.25 8.81 -23.20
CA VAL A 302 2.68 7.82 -24.14
C VAL A 302 1.28 7.38 -23.72
N ARG A 303 1.00 7.28 -22.41
CA ARG A 303 -0.34 6.93 -21.91
C ARG A 303 -1.38 8.01 -22.23
N VAL A 304 -0.98 9.27 -22.18
CA VAL A 304 -1.82 10.43 -22.46
C VAL A 304 -2.10 10.51 -23.96
N GLN A 305 -1.05 10.39 -24.78
CA GLN A 305 -1.14 10.34 -26.24
C GLN A 305 -2.04 9.19 -26.73
N LEU A 306 -1.88 7.98 -26.17
CA LEU A 306 -2.72 6.83 -26.54
C LEU A 306 -4.16 6.94 -26.02
N ALA A 307 -4.42 7.69 -24.93
CA ALA A 307 -5.78 8.04 -24.52
C ALA A 307 -6.44 9.03 -25.49
N GLN A 308 -5.70 10.03 -25.98
CA GLN A 308 -6.15 10.93 -27.06
C GLN A 308 -6.34 10.21 -28.40
N LEU A 309 -5.54 9.17 -28.68
CA LEU A 309 -5.75 8.30 -29.85
C LEU A 309 -7.02 7.45 -29.69
N SER A 310 -7.31 6.98 -28.47
CA SER A 310 -8.49 6.15 -28.18
C SER A 310 -9.81 6.92 -28.27
N SER A 311 -9.83 8.24 -28.12
CA SER A 311 -11.04 9.04 -28.40
C SER A 311 -11.30 9.20 -29.91
N LYS A 312 -10.26 9.08 -30.74
CA LYS A 312 -10.35 9.08 -32.22
C LYS A 312 -10.66 7.70 -32.81
N HIS A 313 -10.23 6.62 -32.14
CA HIS A 313 -10.42 5.23 -32.58
C HIS A 313 -11.06 4.32 -31.50
N PRO A 314 -12.28 4.64 -31.01
CA PRO A 314 -12.94 3.92 -29.92
C PRO A 314 -13.39 2.48 -30.25
N ASP A 315 -13.39 2.14 -31.55
CA ASP A 315 -13.65 0.81 -32.12
C ASP A 315 -12.40 -0.10 -32.09
N LEU A 316 -11.20 0.50 -31.97
CA LEU A 316 -9.91 -0.21 -31.89
C LEU A 316 -9.33 -0.21 -30.47
N LEU A 317 -9.57 0.86 -29.72
CA LEU A 317 -8.90 1.16 -28.47
C LEU A 317 -9.91 1.38 -27.34
N ASP A 318 -9.57 0.88 -26.16
CA ASP A 318 -10.16 1.29 -24.89
C ASP A 318 -9.03 1.69 -23.92
N VAL A 319 -8.36 2.80 -24.24
CA VAL A 319 -7.30 3.40 -23.42
C VAL A 319 -7.86 4.60 -22.68
N ALA A 320 -7.64 4.67 -21.37
CA ALA A 320 -8.06 5.84 -20.59
C ALA A 320 -7.19 6.07 -19.35
N ILE A 321 -7.13 7.34 -18.94
CA ILE A 321 -6.48 7.77 -17.71
C ILE A 321 -7.44 7.66 -16.52
N THR A 322 -6.95 7.08 -15.42
CA THR A 322 -7.72 6.88 -14.18
C THR A 322 -7.46 7.94 -13.11
N SER A 323 -6.32 8.64 -13.20
CA SER A 323 -5.89 9.69 -12.27
C SER A 323 -4.90 10.60 -13.01
N TRP A 324 -5.11 11.91 -12.92
CA TRP A 324 -4.25 12.94 -13.52
C TRP A 324 -3.39 13.60 -12.44
N GLU A 325 -2.18 13.08 -12.29
CA GLU A 325 -1.18 13.48 -11.30
C GLU A 325 -0.16 14.47 -11.88
N ASN A 326 0.08 14.48 -13.21
CA ASN A 326 0.84 15.55 -13.82
C ASN A 326 -0.08 16.72 -14.19
N ASP A 327 0.08 17.78 -13.42
CA ASP A 327 -0.55 19.08 -13.59
C ASP A 327 -0.34 19.72 -14.97
N GLU A 328 0.74 19.38 -15.70
CA GLU A 328 0.98 19.85 -17.07
C GLU A 328 -0.05 19.27 -18.07
N ASN A 329 -0.66 18.11 -17.76
CA ASN A 329 -1.66 17.47 -18.62
C ASN A 329 -3.07 18.03 -18.44
N PHE A 330 -3.26 19.13 -17.69
CA PHE A 330 -4.58 19.64 -17.30
C PHE A 330 -5.51 19.88 -18.50
N GLU A 331 -5.00 20.36 -19.64
CA GLU A 331 -5.80 20.55 -20.87
C GLU A 331 -6.33 19.25 -21.46
N VAL A 332 -5.54 18.17 -21.37
CA VAL A 332 -5.95 16.84 -21.82
C VAL A 332 -6.90 16.18 -20.80
N GLU A 333 -6.74 16.49 -19.51
CA GLU A 333 -7.71 16.11 -18.46
C GLU A 333 -9.09 16.75 -18.72
N GLU A 334 -9.17 18.03 -19.07
CA GLU A 334 -10.44 18.69 -19.41
C GLU A 334 -11.11 18.08 -20.65
N GLN A 335 -10.33 17.67 -21.65
CA GLN A 335 -10.84 17.09 -22.90
C GLN A 335 -11.28 15.61 -22.77
N LEU A 336 -10.52 14.79 -22.04
CA LEU A 336 -10.75 13.34 -21.95
C LEU A 336 -11.50 12.91 -20.67
N GLY A 337 -11.52 13.77 -19.66
CA GLY A 337 -12.07 13.45 -18.34
C GLY A 337 -11.30 12.34 -17.61
N ARG A 338 -11.99 11.66 -16.69
CA ARG A 338 -11.46 10.53 -15.91
C ARG A 338 -12.32 9.30 -16.14
N LYS A 339 -11.72 8.13 -16.36
CA LYS A 339 -12.44 6.85 -16.49
C LYS A 339 -12.17 5.97 -15.27
N GLY A 340 -13.19 5.21 -14.85
CA GLY A 340 -13.07 4.29 -13.72
C GLY A 340 -11.94 3.26 -13.89
N SER A 341 -11.31 2.90 -12.78
CA SER A 341 -10.27 1.87 -12.72
C SER A 341 -10.81 0.50 -13.13
N LEU A 342 -10.03 -0.24 -13.92
CA LEU A 342 -10.32 -1.62 -14.29
C LEU A 342 -9.51 -2.57 -13.39
N GLN A 343 -10.15 -3.55 -12.78
CA GLN A 343 -9.43 -4.56 -11.98
C GLN A 343 -8.51 -5.40 -12.87
N LEU A 344 -7.36 -5.86 -12.36
CA LEU A 344 -6.37 -6.60 -13.16
C LEU A 344 -6.94 -7.84 -13.85
N GLN A 345 -7.88 -8.54 -13.18
CA GLN A 345 -8.55 -9.72 -13.71
C GLN A 345 -9.38 -9.42 -14.97
N GLU A 346 -10.01 -8.24 -14.99
CA GLU A 346 -10.94 -7.82 -16.03
C GLU A 346 -10.26 -7.56 -17.38
N PHE A 347 -8.95 -7.28 -17.38
CA PHE A 347 -8.16 -7.17 -18.62
C PHE A 347 -8.19 -8.49 -19.43
N SER A 348 -8.39 -9.66 -18.81
CA SER A 348 -8.53 -10.93 -19.53
C SER A 348 -9.79 -11.01 -20.41
N LYS A 349 -10.71 -10.05 -20.29
CA LYS A 349 -11.90 -9.93 -21.15
C LYS A 349 -11.55 -9.40 -22.55
N TYR A 350 -10.40 -8.75 -22.73
CA TYR A 350 -9.94 -8.19 -24.01
C TYR A 350 -8.98 -9.15 -24.72
N LYS A 351 -8.98 -9.14 -26.06
CA LYS A 351 -7.99 -9.85 -26.87
C LYS A 351 -6.60 -9.23 -26.71
N TYR A 352 -6.52 -7.90 -26.63
CA TYR A 352 -5.29 -7.14 -26.68
C TYR A 352 -5.10 -6.30 -25.41
N ILE A 353 -3.93 -6.36 -24.78
CA ILE A 353 -3.57 -5.58 -23.59
C ILE A 353 -2.32 -4.76 -23.87
N LEU A 354 -2.37 -3.45 -23.58
CA LEU A 354 -1.20 -2.59 -23.68
C LEU A 354 -0.38 -2.61 -22.40
N LEU A 355 0.89 -3.01 -22.50
CA LEU A 355 1.89 -2.89 -21.44
C LEU A 355 2.68 -1.59 -21.66
N LEU A 356 2.17 -0.50 -21.08
CA LEU A 356 2.78 0.84 -21.14
C LEU A 356 3.46 1.17 -19.81
N ASP A 357 4.66 1.71 -19.90
CA ASP A 357 5.43 2.18 -18.74
C ASP A 357 4.73 3.29 -18.00
N GLY A 358 4.96 3.36 -16.69
CA GLY A 358 4.58 4.50 -15.87
C GLY A 358 5.76 5.47 -15.80
N THR A 359 6.07 5.88 -14.57
CA THR A 359 7.36 6.48 -14.23
C THR A 359 8.48 5.54 -14.72
N VAL A 360 8.49 4.29 -14.24
CA VAL A 360 9.32 3.18 -14.76
C VAL A 360 8.45 2.05 -15.33
N ALA A 361 9.05 0.88 -15.59
CA ALA A 361 8.36 -0.34 -15.94
C ALA A 361 7.14 -0.60 -15.03
N ALA A 362 5.99 -0.92 -15.63
CA ALA A 362 4.73 -0.95 -14.91
C ALA A 362 4.55 -2.26 -14.11
N TYR A 363 4.73 -2.21 -12.79
CA TYR A 363 4.63 -3.32 -11.82
C TYR A 363 3.35 -4.21 -11.86
N ARG A 364 2.33 -3.87 -12.65
CA ARG A 364 1.19 -4.77 -12.92
C ARG A 364 1.44 -5.80 -14.03
N ASN A 365 2.50 -5.61 -14.82
CA ASN A 365 2.81 -6.47 -15.96
C ASN A 365 2.98 -7.95 -15.59
N PRO A 366 3.64 -8.34 -14.47
CA PRO A 366 3.72 -9.74 -14.02
C PRO A 366 2.37 -10.48 -14.00
N TYR A 367 1.31 -9.81 -13.52
CA TYR A 367 -0.02 -10.40 -13.43
C TYR A 367 -0.74 -10.45 -14.79
N LEU A 368 -0.56 -9.41 -15.62
CA LEU A 368 -1.25 -9.31 -16.92
C LEU A 368 -0.75 -10.36 -17.93
N ILE A 369 0.48 -10.86 -17.78
CA ILE A 369 1.02 -11.95 -18.62
C ILE A 369 0.22 -13.25 -18.45
N ALA A 370 -0.35 -13.50 -17.27
CA ALA A 370 -1.17 -14.68 -17.00
C ALA A 370 -2.60 -14.64 -17.61
N SER A 371 -3.02 -13.50 -18.17
CA SER A 371 -4.38 -13.27 -18.73
C SER A 371 -4.73 -14.16 -19.94
N GLY A 372 -3.71 -14.60 -20.69
CA GLY A 372 -3.90 -15.23 -22.00
C GLY A 372 -4.47 -14.31 -23.07
N SER A 373 -4.33 -12.99 -22.90
CA SER A 373 -4.51 -11.99 -23.96
C SER A 373 -3.20 -11.78 -24.70
N LEU A 374 -3.23 -11.30 -25.95
CA LEU A 374 -2.03 -10.84 -26.63
C LEU A 374 -1.55 -9.55 -25.95
N LEU A 375 -0.27 -9.54 -25.61
CA LEU A 375 0.40 -8.40 -24.98
C LEU A 375 1.06 -7.57 -26.07
N LEU A 376 0.69 -6.29 -26.17
CA LEU A 376 1.43 -5.30 -26.95
C LEU A 376 2.29 -4.52 -25.98
N LYS A 377 3.61 -4.74 -26.02
CA LYS A 377 4.57 -4.13 -25.10
C LYS A 377 5.22 -2.93 -25.76
N GLN A 378 5.16 -1.80 -25.08
CA GLN A 378 5.92 -0.61 -25.47
C GLN A 378 7.43 -0.92 -25.42
N GLU A 379 8.15 -0.49 -26.45
CA GLU A 379 9.60 -0.39 -26.38
C GLU A 379 9.99 0.58 -25.26
N SER A 380 10.92 0.14 -24.41
CA SER A 380 11.21 0.81 -23.16
C SER A 380 12.66 0.54 -22.75
N PRO A 381 13.37 1.56 -22.23
CA PRO A 381 14.66 1.35 -21.59
C PRO A 381 14.52 0.65 -20.24
N TYR A 382 13.35 0.69 -19.60
CA TYR A 382 13.08 0.15 -18.26
C TYR A 382 12.67 -1.32 -18.30
N TYR A 383 13.13 -2.09 -17.32
CA TYR A 383 12.81 -3.52 -17.22
C TYR A 383 12.71 -4.03 -15.78
N GLU A 384 11.83 -5.01 -15.61
CA GLU A 384 11.69 -5.85 -14.42
C GLU A 384 12.47 -7.17 -14.57
N TRP A 385 12.73 -7.84 -13.45
CA TRP A 385 13.58 -9.05 -13.32
C TRP A 385 13.26 -10.21 -14.30
N TYR A 386 12.02 -10.33 -14.77
CA TYR A 386 11.59 -11.41 -15.67
C TYR A 386 11.62 -10.98 -17.16
N GLN A 387 11.67 -9.69 -17.47
CA GLN A 387 11.42 -9.20 -18.82
C GLN A 387 12.50 -9.62 -19.82
N LYS A 388 13.74 -9.83 -19.37
CA LYS A 388 14.86 -10.33 -20.18
C LYS A 388 14.71 -11.79 -20.64
N GLU A 389 13.76 -12.54 -20.08
CA GLU A 389 13.41 -13.92 -20.50
C GLU A 389 12.26 -13.95 -21.51
N LEU A 390 11.47 -12.87 -21.59
CA LEU A 390 10.48 -12.70 -22.64
C LEU A 390 11.17 -12.35 -23.97
N SER A 391 10.46 -12.57 -25.07
CA SER A 391 11.03 -12.40 -26.41
C SER A 391 9.95 -11.81 -27.33
N PRO A 392 10.27 -10.77 -28.11
CA PRO A 392 9.39 -10.23 -29.14
C PRO A 392 8.90 -11.33 -30.08
N TRP A 393 7.65 -11.22 -30.54
CA TRP A 393 6.96 -12.14 -31.46
C TRP A 393 6.80 -13.60 -30.98
N LYS A 394 7.41 -13.97 -29.85
CA LYS A 394 7.17 -15.25 -29.16
C LYS A 394 6.21 -15.11 -28.00
N HIS A 395 6.40 -14.07 -27.16
CA HIS A 395 5.65 -13.86 -25.93
C HIS A 395 4.83 -12.55 -25.93
N PHE A 396 5.22 -11.55 -26.72
CA PHE A 396 4.52 -10.27 -26.87
C PHE A 396 4.81 -9.67 -28.24
N VAL A 397 3.99 -8.72 -28.69
CA VAL A 397 4.26 -7.89 -29.88
C VAL A 397 4.89 -6.57 -29.40
N PRO A 398 6.09 -6.19 -29.85
CA PRO A 398 6.68 -4.89 -29.54
C PRO A 398 5.97 -3.79 -30.33
N PHE A 399 5.96 -2.56 -29.81
CA PHE A 399 5.66 -1.35 -30.59
C PHE A 399 6.43 -0.15 -30.02
N ASP A 400 6.78 0.82 -30.86
CA ASP A 400 7.71 1.92 -30.56
C ASP A 400 7.20 2.96 -29.52
N GLY A 401 5.93 2.89 -29.12
CA GLY A 401 5.28 3.85 -28.24
C GLY A 401 4.43 4.90 -28.96
N THR A 402 4.50 4.99 -30.28
CA THR A 402 3.68 5.88 -31.11
C THR A 402 2.30 5.30 -31.38
N GLY A 403 1.37 6.16 -31.80
CA GLY A 403 0.04 5.75 -32.23
C GLY A 403 0.02 5.03 -33.58
N GLU A 404 0.88 5.42 -34.51
CA GLU A 404 0.92 4.87 -35.88
C GLU A 404 1.40 3.42 -35.89
N ASP A 405 2.49 3.13 -35.19
CA ASP A 405 2.97 1.76 -35.07
C ASP A 405 1.97 0.89 -34.29
N LEU A 406 1.39 1.40 -33.19
CA LEU A 406 0.38 0.67 -32.43
C LEU A 406 -0.83 0.26 -33.31
N LEU A 407 -1.37 1.19 -34.11
CA LEU A 407 -2.48 0.90 -35.01
C LEU A 407 -2.08 -0.18 -36.04
N SER A 408 -0.85 -0.10 -36.57
CA SER A 408 -0.30 -1.08 -37.50
C SER A 408 -0.15 -2.48 -36.87
N LYS A 409 0.36 -2.56 -35.63
CA LYS A 409 0.45 -3.82 -34.87
C LYS A 409 -0.92 -4.41 -34.53
N LEU A 410 -1.92 -3.57 -34.26
CA LEU A 410 -3.30 -4.02 -34.01
C LEU A 410 -3.99 -4.52 -35.28
N GLN A 411 -3.71 -3.90 -36.44
CA GLN A 411 -4.19 -4.40 -37.73
C GLN A 411 -3.59 -5.77 -38.05
N TRP A 412 -2.27 -5.93 -37.91
CA TRP A 412 -1.59 -7.23 -38.05
C TRP A 412 -2.22 -8.30 -37.15
N ALA A 413 -2.47 -7.98 -35.86
CA ALA A 413 -3.03 -8.93 -34.90
C ALA A 413 -4.47 -9.37 -35.24
N LYS A 414 -5.26 -8.53 -35.92
CA LYS A 414 -6.59 -8.89 -36.42
C LYS A 414 -6.51 -9.82 -37.64
N GLU A 415 -5.58 -9.55 -38.55
CA GLU A 415 -5.37 -10.36 -39.75
C GLU A 415 -4.76 -11.73 -39.43
N HIS A 416 -3.99 -11.82 -38.34
CA HIS A 416 -3.25 -13.02 -37.92
C HIS A 416 -3.78 -13.58 -36.57
N ASP A 417 -5.10 -13.67 -36.39
CA ASP A 417 -5.73 -13.94 -35.08
C ASP A 417 -5.28 -15.25 -34.40
N GLU A 418 -4.99 -16.31 -35.17
CA GLU A 418 -4.44 -17.57 -34.63
C GLU A 418 -3.01 -17.42 -34.11
N GLU A 419 -2.20 -16.59 -34.75
CA GLU A 419 -0.84 -16.31 -34.32
C GLU A 419 -0.81 -15.36 -33.11
N ALA A 420 -1.67 -14.34 -33.11
CA ALA A 420 -1.96 -13.53 -31.94
C ALA A 420 -2.36 -14.40 -30.73
N GLN A 421 -3.25 -15.39 -30.93
CA GLN A 421 -3.62 -16.35 -29.88
C GLN A 421 -2.44 -17.23 -29.43
N ARG A 422 -1.56 -17.64 -30.35
CA ARG A 422 -0.37 -18.45 -30.06
C ARG A 422 0.65 -17.69 -29.20
N ILE A 423 0.92 -16.44 -29.54
CA ILE A 423 1.81 -15.55 -28.76
C ILE A 423 1.22 -15.32 -27.36
N ALA A 424 -0.08 -15.05 -27.26
CA ALA A 424 -0.79 -14.93 -25.99
C ALA A 424 -0.71 -16.20 -25.12
N ALA A 425 -0.79 -17.38 -25.73
CA ALA A 425 -0.67 -18.67 -25.05
C ALA A 425 0.76 -18.89 -24.51
N ASN A 426 1.79 -18.56 -25.29
CA ASN A 426 3.19 -18.66 -24.88
C ASN A 426 3.50 -17.77 -23.67
N ALA A 427 3.02 -16.51 -23.66
CA ALA A 427 3.13 -15.62 -22.51
C ALA A 427 2.48 -16.22 -21.26
N ARG A 428 1.25 -16.74 -21.38
CA ARG A 428 0.55 -17.36 -20.26
C ARG A 428 1.26 -18.61 -19.72
N ASP A 429 1.84 -19.42 -20.60
CA ASP A 429 2.62 -20.60 -20.23
C ASP A 429 3.91 -20.21 -19.49
N TYR A 430 4.61 -19.16 -19.93
CA TYR A 430 5.74 -18.59 -19.20
C TYR A 430 5.33 -18.15 -17.78
N ALA A 431 4.25 -17.36 -17.65
CA ALA A 431 3.77 -16.92 -16.33
C ALA A 431 3.42 -18.08 -15.39
N ARG A 432 2.84 -19.17 -15.91
CA ARG A 432 2.50 -20.37 -15.12
C ARG A 432 3.71 -21.12 -14.56
N ARG A 433 4.86 -21.04 -15.23
CA ARG A 433 6.08 -21.76 -14.86
C ARG A 433 7.02 -20.91 -14.00
N HIS A 434 7.15 -19.63 -14.34
CA HIS A 434 8.20 -18.73 -13.81
C HIS A 434 7.66 -17.63 -12.89
N LEU A 435 6.38 -17.24 -13.00
CA LEU A 435 5.76 -16.17 -12.20
C LEU A 435 4.79 -16.76 -11.16
N LEU A 436 5.32 -17.57 -10.25
CA LEU A 436 4.61 -18.08 -9.06
C LEU A 436 5.26 -17.56 -7.76
N PRO A 437 4.53 -17.50 -6.62
CA PRO A 437 5.07 -17.00 -5.35
C PRO A 437 6.37 -17.68 -4.89
N GLU A 438 6.46 -19.00 -5.00
CA GLU A 438 7.68 -19.75 -4.69
C GLU A 438 8.84 -19.39 -5.62
N ARG A 439 8.56 -19.03 -6.87
CA ARG A 439 9.57 -18.66 -7.85
C ARG A 439 10.19 -17.31 -7.52
N VAL A 440 9.39 -16.38 -7.00
CA VAL A 440 9.83 -15.06 -6.49
C VAL A 440 10.76 -15.21 -5.30
N LEU A 441 10.40 -16.04 -4.31
CA LEU A 441 11.26 -16.32 -3.14
C LEU A 441 12.59 -16.95 -3.55
N CYS A 442 12.57 -17.93 -4.47
CA CYS A 442 13.77 -18.54 -5.01
C CYS A 442 14.69 -17.54 -5.74
N PHE A 443 14.13 -16.55 -6.44
CA PHE A 443 14.90 -15.50 -7.11
C PHE A 443 15.68 -14.66 -6.08
N TYR A 444 15.00 -14.13 -5.05
CA TYR A 444 15.66 -13.36 -3.98
C TYR A 444 16.76 -14.17 -3.28
N TYR A 445 16.48 -15.43 -2.92
CA TYR A 445 17.46 -16.32 -2.30
C TYR A 445 18.71 -16.52 -3.17
N ARG A 446 18.53 -16.82 -4.46
CA ARG A 446 19.65 -16.99 -5.41
C ARG A 446 20.42 -15.70 -5.62
N ALA A 447 19.75 -14.55 -5.72
CA ALA A 447 20.39 -13.24 -5.87
C ALA A 447 21.27 -12.89 -4.66
N LEU A 448 20.78 -13.07 -3.43
CA LEU A 448 21.56 -12.84 -2.20
C LEU A 448 22.78 -13.77 -2.12
N HIS A 449 22.63 -15.07 -2.45
CA HIS A 449 23.76 -15.99 -2.49
C HIS A 449 24.79 -15.65 -3.58
N ALA A 450 24.34 -15.26 -4.78
CA ALA A 450 25.22 -14.87 -5.88
C ALA A 450 25.97 -13.55 -5.61
N TYR A 451 25.34 -12.63 -4.88
CA TYR A 451 25.97 -11.39 -4.38
C TYR A 451 27.02 -11.73 -3.29
N ALA A 452 26.62 -12.51 -2.27
CA ALA A 452 27.50 -12.94 -1.18
C ALA A 452 28.73 -13.71 -1.68
N SER A 453 28.59 -14.52 -2.74
CA SER A 453 29.72 -15.27 -3.32
C SER A 453 30.73 -14.39 -4.08
N ARG A 454 30.38 -13.14 -4.40
CA ARG A 454 31.23 -12.14 -5.07
C ARG A 454 31.81 -11.11 -4.10
N GLN A 455 31.34 -11.12 -2.85
CA GLN A 455 31.70 -10.18 -1.79
C GLN A 455 33.17 -10.30 -1.39
N LYS A 456 33.87 -9.18 -1.35
CA LYS A 456 35.22 -9.03 -0.81
C LYS A 456 35.17 -8.10 0.41
N GLY A 457 35.73 -8.59 1.52
CA GLY A 457 35.56 -8.00 2.85
C GLY A 457 34.42 -8.67 3.64
N THR A 458 34.31 -8.32 4.92
CA THR A 458 33.34 -8.92 5.84
C THR A 458 32.13 -7.99 6.06
N PRO A 459 30.89 -8.51 6.01
CA PRO A 459 29.70 -7.79 6.44
C PRO A 459 29.85 -7.24 7.86
N ALA A 460 29.64 -5.94 8.01
CA ALA A 460 29.85 -5.24 9.27
C ALA A 460 28.58 -4.50 9.67
N VAL A 461 27.91 -5.00 10.72
CA VAL A 461 26.82 -4.26 11.37
C VAL A 461 27.43 -3.02 12.01
N THR A 462 27.18 -1.85 11.43
CA THR A 462 27.62 -0.57 11.99
C THR A 462 26.68 -0.15 13.12
N GLU A 463 27.14 0.76 13.97
CA GLU A 463 26.35 1.23 15.11
C GLU A 463 25.03 1.91 14.68
N ASP A 464 25.04 2.68 13.61
CA ASP A 464 23.86 3.40 13.11
C ASP A 464 22.82 2.53 12.37
N MET A 465 22.99 1.19 12.31
CA MET A 465 21.98 0.27 11.81
C MET A 465 20.95 -0.11 12.87
N ILE A 466 19.67 -0.17 12.48
CA ILE A 466 18.60 -0.83 13.24
C ILE A 466 18.62 -2.35 13.02
N TRP A 467 18.44 -3.13 14.08
CA TRP A 467 18.06 -4.54 13.95
C TRP A 467 16.62 -4.65 13.43
N VAL A 468 16.39 -5.56 12.48
CA VAL A 468 15.07 -5.87 11.94
C VAL A 468 14.60 -7.21 12.52
N PRO A 469 13.60 -7.22 13.40
CA PRO A 469 13.18 -8.41 14.13
C PRO A 469 12.35 -9.37 13.27
N ILE A 470 12.57 -10.68 13.41
CA ILE A 470 11.74 -11.69 12.76
C ILE A 470 10.32 -11.64 13.36
N PRO A 471 9.26 -11.34 12.58
CA PRO A 471 7.90 -11.31 13.09
C PRO A 471 7.48 -12.70 13.54
N HIS A 472 7.32 -12.88 14.85
CA HIS A 472 6.96 -14.16 15.44
C HIS A 472 5.49 -14.49 15.12
N ARG A 473 5.23 -15.58 14.39
CA ARG A 473 3.92 -16.23 14.46
C ARG A 473 3.81 -16.90 15.84
N PRO A 474 2.82 -16.57 16.67
CA PRO A 474 2.60 -17.30 17.91
C PRO A 474 2.12 -18.72 17.59
N LYS A 475 3.05 -19.69 17.63
CA LYS A 475 2.69 -21.10 17.81
C LYS A 475 2.58 -21.38 19.30
N ARG A 476 1.55 -22.14 19.68
CA ARG A 476 1.33 -22.57 21.06
C ARG A 476 2.58 -23.26 21.60
N ASN A 477 3.00 -22.88 22.80
CA ASN A 477 3.90 -23.63 23.70
C ASN A 477 5.15 -24.26 23.06
N THR A 478 6.11 -23.44 22.63
CA THR A 478 7.51 -23.88 22.50
C THR A 478 8.37 -23.33 23.63
N CYS A 479 8.28 -23.99 24.79
CA CYS A 479 9.30 -23.86 25.83
C CYS A 479 10.66 -24.30 25.24
N GLY A 480 11.58 -23.37 25.00
CA GLY A 480 12.92 -23.68 24.49
C GLY A 480 13.50 -22.76 23.40
N SER A 481 12.77 -21.75 22.91
CA SER A 481 13.44 -20.70 22.14
C SER A 481 14.21 -19.80 23.12
N PRO A 482 15.54 -19.60 22.96
CA PRO A 482 16.28 -18.66 23.82
C PRO A 482 15.69 -17.26 23.67
N ASP A 483 15.67 -16.51 24.77
CA ASP A 483 15.03 -15.21 24.85
C ASP A 483 15.51 -14.29 23.70
N VAL A 484 14.62 -13.42 23.23
CA VAL A 484 14.92 -12.38 22.24
C VAL A 484 16.09 -11.53 22.76
N LEU A 485 16.10 -11.23 24.07
CA LEU A 485 17.20 -10.52 24.73
C LEU A 485 18.53 -11.28 24.64
N THR A 486 18.54 -12.61 24.85
CA THR A 486 19.74 -13.45 24.74
C THR A 486 20.31 -13.46 23.31
N ARG A 487 19.46 -13.35 22.28
CA ARG A 487 19.88 -13.26 20.87
C ARG A 487 20.37 -11.87 20.45
N LEU A 488 20.04 -10.83 21.22
CA LEU A 488 20.44 -9.43 20.95
C LEU A 488 21.72 -9.01 21.65
N GLY A 489 22.07 -9.66 22.77
CA GLY A 489 23.31 -9.41 23.49
C GLY A 489 23.50 -7.93 23.86
N SER A 490 24.55 -7.30 23.33
CA SER A 490 24.90 -5.91 23.63
C SER A 490 24.14 -4.84 22.84
N TYR A 491 23.23 -5.22 21.94
CA TYR A 491 22.50 -4.28 21.08
C TYR A 491 21.72 -3.21 21.90
N PRO A 492 21.68 -1.93 21.48
CA PRO A 492 21.23 -0.85 22.36
C PRO A 492 19.71 -0.59 22.39
N ILE A 493 18.92 -1.06 21.41
CA ILE A 493 17.46 -0.83 21.37
C ILE A 493 16.72 -2.14 21.08
N VAL A 494 15.79 -2.54 21.95
CA VAL A 494 15.00 -3.78 21.80
C VAL A 494 13.67 -3.48 21.09
N PRO A 495 13.34 -4.12 19.96
CA PRO A 495 12.06 -3.87 19.31
C PRO A 495 10.90 -4.56 20.04
N LEU A 496 9.76 -3.86 20.03
CA LEU A 496 8.53 -4.27 20.70
C LEU A 496 7.54 -4.86 19.70
N HIS A 497 7.08 -6.07 19.98
CA HIS A 497 5.98 -6.73 19.27
C HIS A 497 4.82 -6.99 20.21
N PRO A 498 3.57 -7.16 19.71
CA PRO A 498 2.40 -7.33 20.56
C PRO A 498 2.50 -8.55 21.48
N THR A 499 3.28 -9.56 21.07
CA THR A 499 3.57 -10.79 21.82
C THR A 499 4.78 -10.71 22.75
N SER A 500 5.64 -9.68 22.65
CA SER A 500 6.84 -9.50 23.49
C SER A 500 6.77 -8.30 24.42
N VAL A 501 5.85 -7.35 24.21
CA VAL A 501 5.76 -6.11 25.00
C VAL A 501 5.62 -6.38 26.50
N GLU A 502 4.83 -7.38 26.90
CA GLU A 502 4.67 -7.70 28.31
C GLU A 502 5.97 -8.24 28.93
N SER A 503 6.67 -9.14 28.23
CA SER A 503 7.96 -9.66 28.67
C SER A 503 9.10 -8.62 28.65
N VAL A 504 9.03 -7.62 27.78
CA VAL A 504 10.09 -6.62 27.61
C VAL A 504 9.85 -5.36 28.45
N LEU A 505 8.62 -4.83 28.53
CA LEU A 505 8.33 -3.59 29.27
C LEU A 505 7.79 -3.79 30.69
N PHE A 506 7.17 -4.94 31.00
CA PHE A 506 6.46 -5.14 32.27
C PHE A 506 7.03 -6.27 33.15
N LYS A 507 8.04 -7.01 32.66
CA LYS A 507 8.76 -8.04 33.43
C LYS A 507 10.23 -7.72 33.70
N GLU A 508 10.77 -6.63 33.15
CA GLU A 508 12.08 -6.14 33.56
C GLU A 508 11.96 -5.14 34.71
N ASP A 509 12.81 -5.29 35.73
CA ASP A 509 12.96 -4.35 36.86
C ASP A 509 13.71 -3.06 36.44
N LYS A 510 13.40 -2.51 35.26
CA LYS A 510 14.12 -1.39 34.64
C LYS A 510 13.19 -0.28 34.16
N ASP A 511 13.68 0.94 34.25
CA ASP A 511 13.05 2.08 33.58
C ASP A 511 13.25 1.96 32.07
N ALA A 512 12.18 2.11 31.29
CA ALA A 512 12.18 1.90 29.85
C ALA A 512 11.94 3.20 29.07
N VAL A 513 12.76 3.45 28.05
CA VAL A 513 12.59 4.54 27.09
C VAL A 513 12.10 3.95 25.78
N VAL A 514 10.84 4.23 25.44
CA VAL A 514 10.18 3.63 24.27
C VAL A 514 9.96 4.65 23.16
N ILE A 515 10.57 4.42 21.99
CA ILE A 515 10.25 5.17 20.78
C ILE A 515 9.15 4.46 19.97
N ALA A 516 7.96 5.06 19.92
CA ALA A 516 6.92 4.67 18.97
C ALA A 516 7.17 5.40 17.64
N HIS A 517 7.32 4.68 16.56
CA HIS A 517 7.63 5.22 15.24
C HIS A 517 6.80 4.54 14.15
N SER A 518 6.75 5.12 12.96
CA SER A 518 6.10 4.50 11.81
C SER A 518 7.11 4.42 10.67
N ALA A 519 7.28 3.24 10.07
CA ALA A 519 8.10 3.08 8.87
C ALA A 519 7.61 4.03 7.76
N PHE A 520 6.30 4.21 7.64
CA PHE A 520 5.64 5.07 6.66
C PHE A 520 5.72 6.58 6.95
N CYS A 521 6.35 6.98 8.05
CA CYS A 521 6.50 8.38 8.43
C CYS A 521 7.95 8.85 8.22
N ASN A 522 8.17 9.74 7.24
CA ASN A 522 9.50 10.31 6.93
C ASN A 522 10.20 10.95 8.16
N LYS A 523 9.43 11.50 9.11
CA LYS A 523 9.96 12.05 10.37
C LYS A 523 10.57 10.98 11.28
N SER A 524 10.07 9.73 11.21
CA SER A 524 10.53 8.61 12.03
C SER A 524 11.96 8.17 11.68
N ALA A 525 12.26 7.88 10.41
CA ALA A 525 13.59 7.39 10.05
C ALA A 525 14.71 8.42 10.19
N ARG A 526 14.39 9.71 10.26
CA ARG A 526 15.38 10.76 10.51
C ARG A 526 15.82 10.82 11.97
N VAL A 527 14.89 10.64 12.90
CA VAL A 527 15.19 10.71 14.32
C VAL A 527 15.74 9.39 14.86
N LEU A 528 15.41 8.24 14.24
CA LEU A 528 15.89 6.93 14.67
C LEU A 528 17.43 6.81 14.78
N PRO A 529 18.27 7.24 13.82
CA PRO A 529 19.72 7.26 13.97
C PRO A 529 20.21 8.06 15.18
N GLY A 530 19.63 9.24 15.40
CA GLY A 530 19.95 10.08 16.56
C GLY A 530 19.52 9.46 17.89
N ILE A 531 18.37 8.77 17.90
CA ILE A 531 17.86 8.03 19.07
C ILE A 531 18.69 6.77 19.36
N LEU A 532 19.24 6.10 18.36
CA LEU A 532 20.22 5.02 18.52
C LEU A 532 21.53 5.53 19.13
N ALA A 533 22.06 6.65 18.63
CA ALA A 533 23.25 7.28 19.17
C ALA A 533 23.04 7.73 20.63
N MET A 534 21.90 8.35 20.93
CA MET A 534 21.45 8.71 22.27
C MET A 534 21.38 7.49 23.21
N ALA A 535 20.71 6.41 22.80
CA ALA A 535 20.58 5.18 23.59
C ALA A 535 21.95 4.57 23.92
N ARG A 536 22.91 4.61 22.98
CA ARG A 536 24.29 4.19 23.24
C ARG A 536 25.00 5.05 24.26
N GLN A 537 24.89 6.37 24.17
CA GLN A 537 25.54 7.27 25.12
C GLN A 537 25.01 7.07 26.53
N TYR A 538 23.69 6.89 26.72
CA TYR A 538 23.11 6.52 28.02
C TYR A 538 23.66 5.18 28.53
N LYS A 539 23.71 4.16 27.68
CA LYS A 539 24.28 2.84 28.03
C LYS A 539 25.77 2.93 28.41
N ALA A 540 26.54 3.76 27.71
CA ALA A 540 27.95 4.00 27.99
C ALA A 540 28.17 4.83 29.28
N ALA A 541 27.23 5.71 29.61
CA ALA A 541 27.20 6.45 30.88
C ALA A 541 26.70 5.61 32.08
N GLY A 542 26.47 4.30 31.90
CA GLY A 542 26.00 3.41 32.96
C GLY A 542 24.53 3.58 33.34
N ALA A 543 23.72 4.28 32.52
CA ALA A 543 22.31 4.44 32.78
C ALA A 543 21.59 3.08 32.69
N ASP A 544 20.93 2.66 33.76
CA ASP A 544 20.16 1.41 33.80
C ASP A 544 18.78 1.58 33.13
N LEU A 545 18.82 1.89 31.84
CA LEU A 545 17.65 2.15 30.99
C LEU A 545 17.50 1.06 29.93
N LEU A 546 16.30 0.51 29.80
CA LEU A 546 15.89 -0.31 28.67
C LEU A 546 15.40 0.58 27.53
N PHE A 547 16.19 0.77 26.48
CA PHE A 547 15.69 1.43 25.27
C PHE A 547 14.95 0.44 24.40
N ALA A 548 13.75 0.82 23.94
CA ALA A 548 12.89 -0.04 23.14
C ALA A 548 12.22 0.72 21.98
N SER A 549 11.86 0.02 20.90
CA SER A 549 11.25 0.63 19.70
C SER A 549 10.00 -0.11 19.22
N ALA A 550 8.88 0.60 19.08
CA ALA A 550 7.64 0.08 18.51
C ALA A 550 7.39 0.69 17.12
N GLU A 551 7.51 -0.11 16.06
CA GLU A 551 7.02 0.26 14.73
C GLU A 551 5.50 0.09 14.74
N THR A 552 4.71 1.17 14.61
CA THR A 552 3.26 1.13 14.90
C THR A 552 2.38 0.91 13.67
N PHE A 553 2.92 0.82 12.45
CA PHE A 553 2.12 0.60 11.24
C PHE A 553 1.83 -0.89 10.99
N SER A 554 2.79 -1.76 11.28
CA SER A 554 2.73 -3.21 11.05
C SER A 554 2.18 -4.01 12.23
N LEU A 555 1.89 -3.37 13.38
CA LEU A 555 1.28 -4.04 14.53
C LEU A 555 -0.17 -4.41 14.24
N GLN A 556 -0.40 -5.70 13.98
CA GLN A 556 -1.74 -6.27 13.86
C GLN A 556 -2.61 -6.06 15.11
N TYR A 557 -1.98 -5.79 16.26
CA TYR A 557 -2.60 -5.40 17.52
C TYR A 557 -1.77 -4.28 18.18
N PRO A 558 -2.17 -2.99 18.10
CA PRO A 558 -1.44 -1.90 18.72
C PRO A 558 -1.64 -1.89 20.25
N ILE A 559 -0.57 -1.63 21.00
CA ILE A 559 -0.67 -1.33 22.43
C ILE A 559 -1.31 0.05 22.57
N LYS A 560 -2.40 0.16 23.35
CA LYS A 560 -3.30 1.34 23.34
C LYS A 560 -2.61 2.71 23.49
N TRP A 561 -1.46 2.79 24.16
CA TRP A 561 -0.69 4.02 24.36
C TRP A 561 0.47 4.21 23.35
N LEU A 562 0.98 3.14 22.72
CA LEU A 562 2.03 3.20 21.70
C LEU A 562 1.45 3.50 20.31
N HIS A 563 1.00 4.74 20.11
CA HIS A 563 0.50 5.19 18.82
C HIS A 563 1.26 6.43 18.32
N ALA A 564 2.06 6.25 17.27
CA ALA A 564 2.90 7.29 16.66
C ALA A 564 2.12 8.27 15.73
N GLY A 565 0.80 8.45 15.92
CA GLY A 565 -0.11 9.30 15.13
C GLY A 565 0.42 9.81 13.79
N ASN A 566 0.80 11.10 13.75
CA ASN A 566 1.37 11.79 12.58
C ASN A 566 2.90 11.99 12.66
N GLY A 567 3.61 11.29 13.55
CA GLY A 567 5.04 11.48 13.80
C GLY A 567 5.58 10.65 14.97
N PRO A 568 6.89 10.34 14.98
CA PRO A 568 7.50 9.52 16.02
C PRO A 568 7.31 10.17 17.40
N LYS A 569 7.08 9.34 18.41
CA LYS A 569 6.88 9.73 19.80
C LYS A 569 7.87 9.00 20.70
N LEU A 570 8.30 9.68 21.76
CA LEU A 570 9.12 9.11 22.80
C LEU A 570 8.32 9.04 24.10
N PHE A 571 8.41 7.90 24.77
CA PHE A 571 7.80 7.64 26.06
C PHE A 571 8.87 7.23 27.07
N PHE A 572 8.69 7.60 28.33
CA PHE A 572 9.43 7.09 29.47
C PHE A 572 8.45 6.29 30.34
N LEU A 573 8.81 5.06 30.69
CA LEU A 573 8.03 4.16 31.53
C LEU A 573 8.88 3.77 32.72
N LYS A 574 8.39 4.03 33.94
CA LYS A 574 9.10 3.64 35.16
C LYS A 574 8.95 2.13 35.42
N ALA A 575 9.97 1.48 35.96
CA ALA A 575 9.92 0.09 36.40
C ALA A 575 8.68 -0.17 37.27
N GLY A 576 7.95 -1.25 36.98
CA GLY A 576 6.70 -1.62 37.68
C GLY A 576 5.50 -0.70 37.43
N SER A 577 5.62 0.34 36.59
CA SER A 577 4.49 1.21 36.21
C SER A 577 3.79 0.72 34.94
N ALA A 578 2.46 0.90 34.89
CA ALA A 578 1.67 0.75 33.66
C ALA A 578 1.37 2.10 32.97
N THR A 579 1.78 3.24 33.57
CA THR A 579 1.52 4.59 33.06
C THR A 579 2.80 5.21 32.45
N PRO A 580 2.86 5.38 31.12
CA PRO A 580 3.98 6.02 30.44
C PRO A 580 3.84 7.55 30.46
N GLU A 581 4.97 8.25 30.58
CA GLU A 581 5.08 9.68 30.34
C GLU A 581 5.54 9.95 28.90
N GLN A 582 4.85 10.80 28.15
CA GLN A 582 5.21 11.15 26.77
C GLN A 582 6.03 12.44 26.71
N LEU A 583 7.05 12.51 25.84
CA LEU A 583 7.60 13.79 25.40
C LEU A 583 6.51 14.62 24.71
N ASN A 584 6.37 15.89 25.10
CA ASN A 584 5.46 16.85 24.45
C ASN A 584 6.22 17.69 23.41
N GLY A 585 5.57 18.01 22.29
CA GLY A 585 6.15 18.84 21.22
C GLY A 585 6.86 18.05 20.11
N ARG A 586 7.80 18.70 19.41
CA ARG A 586 8.61 18.09 18.33
C ARG A 586 9.66 17.16 18.93
N LEU A 587 9.65 15.89 18.55
CA LEU A 587 10.73 14.96 18.89
C LEU A 587 12.00 15.31 18.09
N THR A 588 12.94 15.96 18.74
CA THR A 588 14.37 16.05 18.36
C THR A 588 15.19 15.27 19.37
N VAL A 589 16.42 14.91 19.03
CA VAL A 589 17.37 14.25 19.94
C VAL A 589 17.69 15.16 21.13
N SER A 590 17.81 16.47 20.92
CA SER A 590 18.01 17.43 22.02
C SER A 590 16.84 17.46 23.00
N ALA A 591 15.59 17.46 22.49
CA ALA A 591 14.39 17.36 23.33
C ALA A 591 14.29 16.01 24.04
N ALA A 592 14.64 14.91 23.34
CA ALA A 592 14.67 13.56 23.91
C ALA A 592 15.67 13.43 25.06
N VAL A 593 16.90 13.90 24.87
CA VAL A 593 17.95 13.91 25.90
C VAL A 593 17.56 14.78 27.10
N SER A 594 17.03 15.98 26.85
CA SER A 594 16.55 16.86 27.92
C SER A 594 15.44 16.20 28.75
N PHE A 595 14.50 15.53 28.09
CA PHE A 595 13.42 14.80 28.73
C PHE A 595 13.92 13.59 29.54
N ILE A 596 14.76 12.73 28.98
CA ILE A 596 15.30 11.55 29.70
C ILE A 596 16.20 11.99 30.87
N ASN A 597 17.08 12.98 30.67
CA ASN A 597 17.91 13.54 31.74
C ASN A 597 17.07 14.08 32.92
N SER A 598 15.87 14.60 32.66
CA SER A 598 14.94 15.08 33.70
C SER A 598 14.31 13.95 34.53
N LYS A 599 14.32 12.71 34.01
CA LYS A 599 13.82 11.50 34.70
C LYS A 599 14.90 10.76 35.47
N LEU A 600 16.17 10.90 35.06
CA LEU A 600 17.31 10.27 35.73
C LEU A 600 17.63 10.96 37.07
N SER A 601 17.57 10.15 38.14
CA SER A 601 17.95 10.53 39.51
C SER A 601 19.46 10.76 39.67
N ASN A 602 20.29 9.88 39.08
CA ASN A 602 21.75 10.05 39.09
C ASN A 602 22.19 11.02 37.98
N ALA A 603 22.82 12.13 38.37
CA ALA A 603 23.38 13.10 37.44
C ALA A 603 24.55 12.55 36.59
N GLN A 604 25.27 11.54 37.07
CA GLN A 604 26.39 10.92 36.34
C GLN A 604 25.93 10.12 35.11
N HIS A 605 24.67 9.67 35.08
CA HIS A 605 24.10 8.92 33.97
C HIS A 605 23.50 9.83 32.86
N ARG A 606 23.60 11.16 33.03
CA ARG A 606 23.06 12.15 32.07
C ARG A 606 24.05 12.40 30.94
N ILE A 607 23.53 12.65 29.75
CA ILE A 607 24.34 12.87 28.54
C ILE A 607 24.06 14.24 27.90
N THR A 608 24.97 14.71 27.06
CA THR A 608 24.75 15.84 26.15
C THR A 608 24.18 15.32 24.83
N ALA A 609 23.29 16.07 24.18
CA ALA A 609 22.71 15.63 22.92
C ALA A 609 23.76 15.58 21.79
N PRO A 610 23.83 14.48 21.00
CA PRO A 610 24.67 14.45 19.81
C PRO A 610 24.15 15.44 18.74
N PRO A 611 25.02 15.95 17.86
CA PRO A 611 24.65 16.89 16.81
C PRO A 611 23.68 16.26 15.79
N GLU A 612 22.62 16.99 15.42
CA GLU A 612 21.69 16.59 14.37
C GLU A 612 22.15 17.10 12.99
N PRO A 613 22.14 16.26 11.93
CA PRO A 613 22.36 16.72 10.57
C PRO A 613 21.11 17.43 10.04
N GLU A 614 21.13 18.77 10.03
CA GLU A 614 20.06 19.59 9.48
C GLU A 614 20.17 19.78 7.96
N GLU A 615 19.45 18.98 7.18
CA GLU A 615 19.03 19.39 5.84
C GLU A 615 17.50 19.48 5.74
N ALA A 616 17.01 20.60 5.18
CA ALA A 616 15.61 20.80 4.89
C ALA A 616 15.19 19.95 3.67
N VAL A 617 13.99 19.37 3.73
CA VAL A 617 13.46 18.58 2.61
C VAL A 617 13.07 19.53 1.50
N SER A 618 13.50 19.25 0.28
CA SER A 618 13.07 19.94 -0.92
C SER A 618 13.00 18.93 -2.04
N ASP A 619 12.05 19.09 -2.96
CA ASP A 619 12.22 18.55 -4.31
C ASP A 619 13.37 19.28 -5.02
N PRO A 620 13.93 18.73 -6.13
CA PRO A 620 14.85 19.45 -6.99
C PRO A 620 14.25 20.77 -7.49
N ILE A 621 15.09 21.81 -7.64
CA ILE A 621 14.66 23.08 -8.25
C ILE A 621 14.21 22.79 -9.70
N PRO A 622 13.06 23.30 -10.16
CA PRO A 622 12.59 23.05 -11.52
C PRO A 622 13.56 23.63 -12.56
N GLU A 623 13.85 22.85 -13.60
CA GLU A 623 14.72 23.29 -14.71
C GLU A 623 14.10 24.46 -15.53
N LYS A 624 12.77 24.59 -15.50
CA LYS A 624 12.03 25.63 -16.20
C LYS A 624 11.07 26.37 -15.27
N TRP A 625 10.87 27.66 -15.55
CA TRP A 625 9.93 28.56 -14.87
C TRP A 625 8.84 29.08 -15.82
N ASP A 626 8.50 28.30 -16.85
CA ASP A 626 7.44 28.60 -17.83
C ASP A 626 6.05 28.11 -17.36
N GLY A 627 5.03 28.31 -18.19
CA GLY A 627 3.65 27.91 -17.91
C GLY A 627 2.87 28.79 -16.91
N PRO A 628 1.54 28.57 -16.79
CA PRO A 628 0.64 29.42 -15.99
C PRO A 628 0.74 29.18 -14.47
N VAL A 629 1.11 27.98 -14.02
CA VAL A 629 1.26 27.64 -12.59
C VAL A 629 2.72 27.32 -12.29
N LYS A 630 3.41 28.21 -11.57
CA LYS A 630 4.82 28.05 -11.18
C LYS A 630 4.99 26.97 -10.10
N ARG A 631 6.13 26.27 -10.09
CA ARG A 631 6.42 25.18 -9.16
C ARG A 631 7.44 25.62 -8.10
N ILE A 632 7.01 25.78 -6.86
CA ILE A 632 7.87 26.16 -5.73
C ILE A 632 8.30 24.91 -4.96
N VAL A 633 9.57 24.91 -4.53
CA VAL A 633 10.21 23.87 -3.72
C VAL A 633 10.89 24.53 -2.52
N ALA A 634 11.21 23.79 -1.46
CA ALA A 634 11.74 24.44 -0.24
C ALA A 634 13.08 25.16 -0.49
N LYS A 635 13.95 24.63 -1.38
CA LYS A 635 15.24 25.23 -1.76
C LYS A 635 15.13 26.58 -2.49
N ASN A 636 14.00 26.91 -3.09
CA ASN A 636 13.78 28.20 -3.76
C ASN A 636 12.63 29.03 -3.14
N PHE A 637 12.10 28.61 -1.99
CA PHE A 637 10.97 29.28 -1.34
C PHE A 637 11.30 30.73 -0.98
N ASP A 638 12.45 30.99 -0.37
CA ASP A 638 12.82 32.34 0.05
C ASP A 638 13.03 33.28 -1.16
N GLU A 639 13.66 32.79 -2.23
CA GLU A 639 13.85 33.53 -3.49
C GLU A 639 12.52 33.82 -4.21
N ARG A 640 11.63 32.82 -4.28
CA ARG A 640 10.43 32.84 -5.14
C ARG A 640 9.12 33.20 -4.43
N VAL A 641 9.14 33.33 -3.11
CA VAL A 641 7.99 33.74 -2.29
C VAL A 641 8.32 35.00 -1.50
N LEU A 642 9.37 34.98 -0.69
CA LEU A 642 9.68 36.07 0.25
C LEU A 642 10.38 37.25 -0.45
N ASN A 643 11.30 36.95 -1.36
CA ASN A 643 12.09 37.93 -2.11
C ASN A 643 11.59 38.12 -3.56
N SER A 644 10.34 37.70 -3.84
CA SER A 644 9.69 37.86 -5.14
C SER A 644 9.57 39.35 -5.53
N ASP A 645 9.79 39.66 -6.80
CA ASP A 645 9.54 40.98 -7.38
C ASP A 645 8.07 41.21 -7.77
N LYS A 646 7.20 40.22 -7.50
CA LYS A 646 5.75 40.21 -7.74
C LYS A 646 4.99 39.76 -6.50
N ASP A 647 3.68 40.01 -6.49
CA ASP A 647 2.78 39.30 -5.58
C ASP A 647 2.76 37.79 -5.95
N VAL A 648 2.57 36.91 -4.96
CA VAL A 648 2.59 35.46 -5.15
C VAL A 648 1.32 34.82 -4.61
N PHE A 649 0.60 34.10 -5.48
CA PHE A 649 -0.60 33.33 -5.13
C PHE A 649 -0.23 31.85 -5.02
N LEU A 650 0.13 31.38 -3.83
CA LEU A 650 0.73 30.06 -3.60
C LEU A 650 -0.26 29.04 -3.02
N MET A 651 -0.53 27.95 -3.75
CA MET A 651 -1.21 26.76 -3.22
C MET A 651 -0.21 25.70 -2.74
N VAL A 652 -0.08 25.51 -1.43
CA VAL A 652 0.60 24.35 -0.84
C VAL A 652 -0.37 23.17 -0.80
N SER A 653 -0.02 22.06 -1.44
CA SER A 653 -0.90 20.90 -1.64
C SER A 653 -0.18 19.58 -1.38
N ALA A 654 -0.92 18.47 -1.42
CA ALA A 654 -0.40 17.11 -1.26
C ALA A 654 -0.98 16.15 -2.33
N PRO A 655 -0.21 15.24 -2.95
CA PRO A 655 -0.70 14.37 -4.03
C PRO A 655 -1.83 13.40 -3.63
N TRP A 656 -1.94 13.08 -2.34
CA TRP A 656 -2.96 12.20 -1.78
C TRP A 656 -4.22 12.95 -1.28
N CYS A 657 -4.20 14.27 -1.27
CA CYS A 657 -5.29 15.11 -0.77
C CYS A 657 -6.44 15.21 -1.79
N GLY A 658 -7.59 14.61 -1.50
CA GLY A 658 -8.77 14.59 -2.38
C GLY A 658 -9.29 15.99 -2.71
N TYR A 659 -9.45 16.85 -1.70
CA TYR A 659 -9.91 18.23 -1.86
C TYR A 659 -8.94 19.08 -2.71
N CYS A 660 -7.62 18.86 -2.60
CA CYS A 660 -6.62 19.47 -3.47
C CYS A 660 -6.84 19.10 -4.95
N LYS A 661 -7.20 17.84 -5.23
CA LYS A 661 -7.55 17.37 -6.59
C LYS A 661 -8.86 17.94 -7.12
N LYS A 662 -9.74 18.44 -6.24
CA LYS A 662 -11.00 19.13 -6.62
C LYS A 662 -10.81 20.62 -6.89
N ILE A 663 -9.94 21.30 -6.13
CA ILE A 663 -9.59 22.71 -6.35
C ILE A 663 -8.71 22.92 -7.58
N LYS A 664 -7.78 21.98 -7.83
CA LYS A 664 -6.78 22.06 -8.92
C LYS A 664 -7.36 22.61 -10.25
N PRO A 665 -8.49 22.11 -10.80
CA PRO A 665 -9.04 22.65 -12.06
C PRO A 665 -9.33 24.15 -12.06
N ALA A 666 -10.04 24.65 -11.04
CA ALA A 666 -10.38 26.07 -10.93
C ALA A 666 -9.12 26.93 -10.68
N PHE A 667 -8.20 26.45 -9.83
CA PHE A 667 -6.92 27.12 -9.60
C PHE A 667 -6.08 27.22 -10.89
N PHE A 668 -6.11 26.20 -11.74
CA PHE A 668 -5.36 26.14 -12.99
C PHE A 668 -5.97 27.02 -14.09
N ARG A 669 -7.29 27.09 -14.20
CA ARG A 669 -7.94 28.05 -15.12
C ARG A 669 -7.79 29.49 -14.65
N PHE A 670 -7.89 29.77 -13.35
CA PHE A 670 -7.53 31.08 -12.78
C PHE A 670 -6.09 31.48 -13.16
N ALA A 671 -5.13 30.57 -12.96
CA ALA A 671 -3.74 30.80 -13.35
C ALA A 671 -3.55 31.03 -14.85
N ARG A 672 -4.31 30.31 -15.71
CA ARG A 672 -4.34 30.54 -17.17
C ARG A 672 -4.88 31.93 -17.50
N SER A 673 -5.98 32.37 -16.90
CA SER A 673 -6.54 33.71 -17.11
C SER A 673 -5.59 34.82 -16.67
N VAL A 674 -4.86 34.64 -15.55
CA VAL A 674 -3.78 35.56 -15.14
C VAL A 674 -2.64 35.56 -16.16
N ALA A 675 -2.17 34.39 -16.59
CA ALA A 675 -1.08 34.26 -17.56
C ALA A 675 -1.43 34.80 -18.97
N ALA A 676 -2.70 34.78 -19.37
CA ALA A 676 -3.18 35.30 -20.64
C ALA A 676 -3.23 36.84 -20.69
N SER A 677 -3.30 37.51 -19.52
CA SER A 677 -3.23 38.96 -19.41
C SER A 677 -1.79 39.39 -19.12
N SER A 678 -1.15 40.06 -20.08
CA SER A 678 0.23 40.57 -19.91
C SER A 678 0.37 41.54 -18.74
N ALA A 679 -0.67 42.32 -18.44
CA ALA A 679 -0.70 43.21 -17.27
C ALA A 679 -0.74 42.43 -15.95
N ALA A 680 -1.57 41.38 -15.86
CA ALA A 680 -1.69 40.56 -14.66
C ALA A 680 -0.44 39.70 -14.42
N ALA A 681 0.07 39.05 -15.47
CA ALA A 681 1.28 38.24 -15.43
C ALA A 681 2.56 39.04 -15.09
N ALA A 682 2.55 40.36 -15.28
CA ALA A 682 3.64 41.24 -14.87
C ALA A 682 3.68 41.52 -13.36
N VAL A 683 2.56 41.36 -12.63
CA VAL A 683 2.45 41.73 -11.21
C VAL A 683 2.15 40.56 -10.26
N LEU A 684 1.63 39.45 -10.77
CA LEU A 684 1.20 38.30 -9.98
C LEU A 684 1.75 36.98 -10.56
N ASP A 685 2.53 36.25 -9.77
CA ASP A 685 2.91 34.86 -10.06
C ASP A 685 1.94 33.90 -9.33
N VAL A 686 1.21 33.07 -10.10
CA VAL A 686 0.36 32.00 -9.53
C VAL A 686 1.18 30.71 -9.44
N ALA A 687 1.22 30.12 -8.25
CA ALA A 687 2.20 29.10 -7.90
C ALA A 687 1.63 27.95 -7.06
N LYS A 688 2.34 26.83 -7.03
CA LYS A 688 2.03 25.64 -6.21
C LYS A 688 3.27 25.06 -5.55
N MET A 689 3.07 24.33 -4.45
CA MET A 689 4.13 23.62 -3.74
C MET A 689 3.64 22.25 -3.23
N ASN A 690 4.50 21.23 -3.26
CA ASN A 690 4.20 19.90 -2.73
C ASN A 690 4.68 19.81 -1.27
N GLY A 691 3.81 20.11 -0.31
CA GLY A 691 4.17 20.18 1.11
C GLY A 691 4.77 18.89 1.69
N PRO A 692 4.28 17.68 1.36
CA PRO A 692 4.88 16.42 1.80
C PRO A 692 6.37 16.21 1.47
N THR A 693 6.90 16.86 0.43
CA THR A 693 8.29 16.73 -0.03
C THR A 693 9.11 18.01 0.16
N ASN A 694 8.50 19.09 0.65
CA ASN A 694 9.13 20.39 0.81
C ASN A 694 8.84 20.96 2.21
N GLU A 695 9.84 20.99 3.09
CA GLU A 695 9.72 21.49 4.47
C GLU A 695 9.90 23.01 4.52
N ILE A 696 8.80 23.74 4.65
CA ILE A 696 8.84 25.18 4.98
C ILE A 696 9.18 25.31 6.46
N ARG A 697 10.28 26.00 6.77
CA ARG A 697 10.76 26.22 8.16
C ARG A 697 10.43 27.62 8.71
N HIS A 698 9.83 28.49 7.90
CA HIS A 698 9.50 29.86 8.30
C HIS A 698 8.26 29.90 9.24
N PRO A 699 8.34 30.50 10.44
CA PRO A 699 7.26 30.47 11.44
C PRO A 699 5.92 31.04 10.95
N GLU A 700 5.95 32.11 10.14
CA GLU A 700 4.74 32.75 9.59
C GLU A 700 4.02 31.92 8.50
N PHE A 701 4.57 30.77 8.07
CA PHE A 701 4.01 29.91 7.02
C PHE A 701 3.61 28.50 7.52
N PRO A 702 2.74 28.39 8.54
CA PRO A 702 2.27 27.09 9.02
C PRO A 702 1.32 26.44 7.99
N VAL A 703 1.51 25.15 7.71
CA VAL A 703 0.62 24.35 6.84
C VAL A 703 -0.22 23.40 7.71
N PRO A 704 -1.36 23.86 8.28
CA PRO A 704 -2.17 23.06 9.21
C PRO A 704 -3.01 21.96 8.53
N HIS A 705 -3.28 22.10 7.23
CA HIS A 705 -4.04 21.16 6.40
C HIS A 705 -3.63 21.32 4.93
N TYR A 706 -4.13 20.43 4.07
CA TYR A 706 -3.95 20.54 2.62
C TYR A 706 -5.31 20.72 1.93
N PRO A 707 -5.42 21.61 0.93
CA PRO A 707 -4.44 22.61 0.57
C PRO A 707 -4.42 23.72 1.64
N THR A 708 -3.33 24.48 1.67
CA THR A 708 -3.30 25.82 2.24
C THR A 708 -2.99 26.76 1.08
N ILE A 709 -3.77 27.82 0.92
CA ILE A 709 -3.61 28.80 -0.15
C ILE A 709 -3.27 30.14 0.49
N TRP A 710 -2.18 30.74 0.02
CA TRP A 710 -1.66 32.01 0.52
C TRP A 710 -1.57 33.03 -0.60
N PHE A 711 -1.88 34.29 -0.26
CA PHE A 711 -1.47 35.46 -1.01
C PHE A 711 -0.33 36.14 -0.26
N ILE A 712 0.81 36.34 -0.92
CA ILE A 712 1.98 37.03 -0.39
C ILE A 712 2.16 38.29 -1.22
N ARG A 713 2.09 39.47 -0.58
CA ARG A 713 2.36 40.75 -1.24
C ARG A 713 3.86 40.92 -1.47
N LYS A 714 4.23 41.54 -2.58
CA LYS A 714 5.63 41.89 -2.90
C LYS A 714 6.29 42.64 -1.72
N GLY A 715 7.34 42.06 -1.15
CA GLY A 715 8.09 42.65 -0.03
C GLY A 715 7.47 42.44 1.36
N GLU A 716 6.40 41.65 1.49
CA GLU A 716 5.81 41.25 2.77
C GLU A 716 6.12 39.78 3.10
N THR A 717 6.43 39.49 4.37
CA THR A 717 6.78 38.14 4.84
C THR A 717 5.63 37.43 5.57
N LYS A 718 4.43 38.04 5.62
CA LYS A 718 3.24 37.47 6.25
C LYS A 718 2.19 37.08 5.21
N PRO A 719 1.82 35.79 5.09
CA PRO A 719 0.82 35.37 4.13
C PRO A 719 -0.60 35.76 4.56
N ILE A 720 -1.41 36.17 3.60
CA ILE A 720 -2.86 36.28 3.75
C ILE A 720 -3.46 34.93 3.34
N ILE A 721 -4.18 34.27 4.24
CA ILE A 721 -4.76 32.94 3.97
C ILE A 721 -6.07 33.12 3.19
N PHE A 722 -6.22 32.40 2.08
CA PHE A 722 -7.48 32.33 1.34
C PHE A 722 -8.50 31.45 2.08
N SER A 723 -9.64 32.05 2.45
CA SER A 723 -10.78 31.36 3.06
C SER A 723 -12.05 31.56 2.22
N GLY A 724 -12.40 30.58 1.40
CA GLY A 724 -13.60 30.61 0.57
C GLY A 724 -13.73 29.39 -0.33
N SER A 725 -14.82 29.32 -1.09
CA SER A 725 -14.97 28.38 -2.19
C SER A 725 -13.98 28.72 -3.30
N ALA A 726 -13.15 27.75 -3.71
CA ALA A 726 -12.08 27.99 -4.68
C ALA A 726 -12.59 27.88 -6.13
N THR A 727 -13.60 28.68 -6.48
CA THR A 727 -13.98 28.93 -7.88
C THR A 727 -13.03 29.97 -8.50
N GLU A 728 -13.01 30.07 -9.82
CA GLU A 728 -12.13 31.02 -10.52
C GLU A 728 -12.48 32.48 -10.20
N GLU A 729 -13.77 32.79 -10.09
CA GLU A 729 -14.28 34.11 -9.72
C GLU A 729 -13.86 34.47 -8.30
N LYS A 730 -13.94 33.51 -7.37
CA LYS A 730 -13.54 33.70 -5.97
C LYS A 730 -12.04 33.88 -5.84
N LEU A 731 -11.23 33.06 -6.50
CA LEU A 731 -9.78 33.20 -6.56
C LEU A 731 -9.36 34.56 -7.15
N LEU A 732 -9.99 34.98 -8.27
CA LEU A 732 -9.74 36.27 -8.90
C LEU A 732 -10.18 37.44 -8.00
N SER A 733 -11.36 37.37 -7.37
CA SER A 733 -11.86 38.42 -6.48
C SER A 733 -10.96 38.62 -5.26
N PHE A 734 -10.44 37.54 -4.69
CA PHE A 734 -9.46 37.57 -3.60
C PHE A 734 -8.10 38.12 -4.04
N ALA A 735 -7.62 37.76 -5.23
CA ALA A 735 -6.42 38.35 -5.82
C ALA A 735 -6.59 39.87 -6.02
N LYS A 736 -7.72 40.32 -6.59
CA LYS A 736 -8.06 41.75 -6.74
C LYS A 736 -8.12 42.48 -5.39
N GLN A 737 -8.69 41.86 -4.36
CA GLN A 737 -8.81 42.45 -3.02
C GLN A 737 -7.46 42.66 -2.31
N HIS A 738 -6.45 41.84 -2.60
CA HIS A 738 -5.21 41.79 -1.83
C HIS A 738 -3.94 42.14 -2.63
N ALA A 739 -4.03 42.28 -3.95
CA ALA A 739 -2.90 42.66 -4.79
C ALA A 739 -2.37 44.07 -4.46
N THR A 740 -1.06 44.22 -4.61
CA THR A 740 -0.34 45.49 -4.55
C THR A 740 -0.72 46.40 -5.72
N LYS A 741 -1.26 45.84 -6.82
CA LYS A 741 -1.74 46.54 -8.03
C LYS A 741 -3.05 45.94 -8.57
N PRO A 742 -4.20 46.14 -7.90
CA PRO A 742 -5.49 45.56 -8.28
C PRO A 742 -5.92 45.90 -9.72
N GLU A 743 -5.61 47.10 -10.20
CA GLU A 743 -5.95 47.59 -11.53
C GLU A 743 -5.36 46.74 -12.66
N SER A 744 -4.22 46.09 -12.41
CA SER A 744 -3.56 45.19 -13.37
C SER A 744 -4.31 43.85 -13.55
N LEU A 745 -5.23 43.53 -12.63
CA LEU A 745 -6.08 42.34 -12.66
C LEU A 745 -7.48 42.60 -13.25
N GLU A 746 -7.86 43.85 -13.55
CA GLU A 746 -9.23 44.16 -13.98
C GLU A 746 -9.61 43.55 -15.34
N GLY A 747 -8.66 43.50 -16.28
CA GLY A 747 -8.85 42.87 -17.59
C GLY A 747 -8.81 41.33 -17.58
N VAL A 748 -8.66 40.69 -16.42
CA VAL A 748 -8.64 39.22 -16.33
C VAL A 748 -10.06 38.67 -16.38
N VAL A 749 -10.42 38.05 -17.50
CA VAL A 749 -11.68 37.30 -17.65
C VAL A 749 -11.42 35.83 -17.34
N VAL A 750 -12.16 35.30 -16.36
CA VAL A 750 -12.23 33.86 -16.11
C VAL A 750 -13.37 33.26 -16.92
N GLN A 751 -13.11 32.14 -17.60
CA GLN A 751 -14.16 31.39 -18.27
C GLN A 751 -14.86 30.55 -17.21
N ALA A 752 -15.86 31.13 -16.56
CA ALA A 752 -16.76 30.39 -15.69
C ALA A 752 -17.20 29.11 -16.41
N PRO A 753 -16.93 27.92 -15.86
CA PRO A 753 -17.67 26.73 -16.26
C PRO A 753 -19.15 27.03 -16.12
N ASP A 754 -20.00 26.39 -16.93
CA ASP A 754 -21.46 26.50 -16.81
C ASP A 754 -21.95 25.74 -15.56
N LEU A 755 -21.50 26.21 -14.39
CA LEU A 755 -22.22 26.15 -13.15
C LEU A 755 -23.49 26.98 -13.34
N ARG A 756 -24.47 26.32 -13.97
CA ARG A 756 -25.83 26.40 -13.43
C ARG A 756 -25.68 26.43 -11.92
N THR A 757 -26.19 27.49 -11.31
CA THR A 757 -26.46 27.51 -9.88
C THR A 757 -27.23 26.23 -9.57
N SER A 758 -26.52 25.22 -9.05
CA SER A 758 -27.14 24.00 -8.58
C SER A 758 -27.76 24.36 -7.25
N SER A 759 -28.93 25.01 -7.34
CA SER A 759 -29.85 25.14 -6.22
C SER A 759 -29.92 23.77 -5.58
N LEU A 760 -29.58 23.73 -4.28
CA LEU A 760 -29.50 22.45 -3.58
C LEU A 760 -30.85 21.75 -3.72
N PRO A 761 -30.87 20.43 -3.96
CA PRO A 761 -32.09 19.70 -4.27
C PRO A 761 -33.14 20.00 -3.21
N LEU A 762 -34.40 20.20 -3.61
CA LEU A 762 -35.44 20.51 -2.64
C LEU A 762 -35.51 19.35 -1.63
N MET A 763 -35.88 19.63 -0.38
CA MET A 763 -35.99 18.58 0.64
C MET A 763 -36.93 17.45 0.18
N LYS A 764 -37.95 17.77 -0.63
CA LYS A 764 -38.84 16.79 -1.28
C LYS A 764 -38.12 15.92 -2.31
N ASP A 765 -37.23 16.48 -3.13
CA ASP A 765 -36.47 15.74 -4.14
C ASP A 765 -35.44 14.83 -3.45
N THR A 766 -34.77 15.34 -2.42
CA THR A 766 -33.83 14.59 -1.57
C THR A 766 -34.55 13.40 -0.90
N GLN A 767 -35.78 13.61 -0.41
CA GLN A 767 -36.61 12.56 0.17
C GLN A 767 -37.04 11.51 -0.85
N GLN A 768 -37.38 11.89 -2.09
CA GLN A 768 -37.69 10.94 -3.15
C GLN A 768 -36.49 10.10 -3.58
N GLN A 769 -35.28 10.68 -3.59
CA GLN A 769 -34.05 10.00 -4.02
C GLN A 769 -33.43 9.10 -2.94
N THR A 770 -33.51 9.51 -1.65
CA THR A 770 -32.76 8.87 -0.55
C THR A 770 -33.62 8.28 0.56
N GLY A 771 -34.94 8.56 0.57
CA GLY A 771 -35.84 8.22 1.66
C GLY A 771 -35.81 9.19 2.85
N SER A 772 -34.88 10.16 2.88
CA SER A 772 -34.80 11.22 3.89
C SER A 772 -34.81 12.61 3.25
N PRO A 773 -35.54 13.60 3.82
CA PRO A 773 -35.46 14.99 3.37
C PRO A 773 -34.15 15.69 3.75
N ILE A 774 -33.27 15.05 4.52
CA ILE A 774 -32.03 15.63 5.01
C ILE A 774 -30.89 15.38 4.03
N LEU A 775 -30.24 16.46 3.60
CA LEU A 775 -29.07 16.41 2.75
C LEU A 775 -27.86 15.84 3.52
N SER A 776 -27.26 14.77 3.01
CA SER A 776 -25.99 14.26 3.54
C SER A 776 -24.85 15.13 3.06
N ILE A 777 -24.07 15.68 4.00
CA ILE A 777 -22.88 16.49 3.77
C ILE A 777 -21.64 15.73 4.24
N ASP A 778 -20.57 15.83 3.48
CA ASP A 778 -19.24 15.32 3.78
C ASP A 778 -18.21 16.48 3.73
N THR A 779 -16.93 16.20 3.97
CA THR A 779 -15.86 17.22 3.83
C THR A 779 -15.83 17.85 2.44
N GLU A 780 -16.25 17.12 1.39
CA GLU A 780 -16.11 17.55 0.01
C GLU A 780 -17.26 18.45 -0.45
N THR A 781 -18.44 18.29 0.14
CA THR A 781 -19.69 19.01 -0.16
C THR A 781 -20.01 20.11 0.83
N PHE A 782 -19.26 20.24 1.93
CA PHE A 782 -19.49 21.26 2.96
C PHE A 782 -19.52 22.70 2.42
N TYR A 783 -18.63 23.07 1.50
CA TYR A 783 -18.65 24.42 0.90
C TYR A 783 -19.93 24.65 0.08
N SER A 784 -20.15 23.85 -0.97
CA SER A 784 -21.31 23.99 -1.86
C SER A 784 -22.66 23.74 -1.20
N GLY A 785 -22.71 22.88 -0.17
CA GLY A 785 -23.93 22.44 0.52
C GLY A 785 -24.25 23.20 1.80
N VAL A 786 -23.34 24.03 2.31
CA VAL A 786 -23.53 24.79 3.56
C VAL A 786 -23.15 26.26 3.41
N LEU A 787 -21.94 26.57 2.93
CA LEU A 787 -21.41 27.94 2.90
C LEU A 787 -21.85 28.74 1.66
N ASP A 788 -21.87 28.10 0.49
CA ASP A 788 -22.30 28.71 -0.78
C ASP A 788 -23.81 28.53 -1.04
N SER A 789 -24.56 28.05 -0.05
CA SER A 789 -26.00 27.77 -0.17
C SER A 789 -26.81 29.02 -0.49
N ASP A 790 -27.73 28.91 -1.44
CA ASP A 790 -28.70 29.96 -1.78
C ASP A 790 -29.86 30.06 -0.78
N LYS A 791 -29.80 29.27 0.29
CA LYS A 791 -30.78 29.15 1.38
C LYS A 791 -30.07 29.16 2.72
N ASP A 792 -30.82 29.34 3.81
CA ASP A 792 -30.28 29.08 5.15
C ASP A 792 -30.04 27.57 5.33
N VAL A 793 -29.06 27.18 6.15
CA VAL A 793 -28.70 25.77 6.35
C VAL A 793 -28.65 25.41 7.83
N LEU A 794 -29.49 24.45 8.25
CA LEU A 794 -29.37 23.79 9.55
C LEU A 794 -28.53 22.52 9.38
N LEU A 795 -27.34 22.47 9.97
CA LEU A 795 -26.39 21.36 9.87
C LEU A 795 -26.26 20.62 11.22
N LEU A 796 -26.52 19.32 11.21
CA LEU A 796 -26.18 18.39 12.30
C LEU A 796 -24.82 17.73 12.03
N VAL A 797 -23.84 17.99 12.87
CA VAL A 797 -22.58 17.22 12.89
C VAL A 797 -22.67 16.14 13.97
N TYR A 798 -22.56 14.87 13.56
CA TYR A 798 -22.78 13.69 14.40
C TYR A 798 -21.60 12.70 14.32
N ALA A 799 -21.66 11.65 15.14
CA ALA A 799 -20.73 10.52 15.09
C ALA A 799 -21.51 9.19 15.29
N PRO A 800 -21.35 8.15 14.44
CA PRO A 800 -22.16 6.92 14.48
C PRO A 800 -22.10 6.13 15.78
N TRP A 801 -21.01 6.26 16.54
CA TRP A 801 -20.80 5.61 17.83
C TRP A 801 -21.38 6.40 19.02
N CYS A 802 -21.78 7.67 18.83
CA CYS A 802 -22.24 8.52 19.93
C CYS A 802 -23.71 8.23 20.31
N GLY A 803 -23.93 7.82 21.56
CA GLY A 803 -25.29 7.56 22.08
C GLY A 803 -26.21 8.80 22.08
N HIS A 804 -25.66 10.01 22.24
CA HIS A 804 -26.45 11.25 22.13
C HIS A 804 -26.86 11.55 20.68
N CYS A 805 -26.03 11.19 19.69
CA CYS A 805 -26.40 11.32 18.27
C CYS A 805 -27.55 10.39 17.92
N LYS A 806 -27.48 9.12 18.34
CA LYS A 806 -28.55 8.12 18.10
C LYS A 806 -29.90 8.53 18.72
N LYS A 807 -29.90 9.27 19.82
CA LYS A 807 -31.12 9.84 20.43
C LYS A 807 -31.67 11.05 19.67
N LEU A 808 -30.81 11.85 19.04
CA LEU A 808 -31.20 13.05 18.28
C LEU A 808 -31.62 12.72 16.85
N GLU A 809 -31.05 11.68 16.23
CA GLU A 809 -31.31 11.29 14.85
C GLU A 809 -32.82 11.16 14.48
N PRO A 810 -33.68 10.44 15.22
CA PRO A 810 -35.11 10.35 14.87
C PRO A 810 -35.83 11.70 14.98
N ILE A 811 -35.44 12.55 15.93
CA ILE A 811 -36.00 13.90 16.15
C ILE A 811 -35.56 14.85 15.01
N TYR A 812 -34.32 14.71 14.54
CA TYR A 812 -33.80 15.50 13.45
C TYR A 812 -34.44 15.10 12.10
N GLU A 813 -34.66 13.79 11.86
CA GLU A 813 -35.43 13.28 10.71
C GLU A 813 -36.92 13.72 10.75
N GLU A 814 -37.56 13.75 11.92
CA GLU A 814 -38.92 14.30 12.08
C GLU A 814 -38.96 15.79 11.71
N PHE A 815 -38.03 16.58 12.25
CA PHE A 815 -37.87 18.00 11.91
C PHE A 815 -37.65 18.20 10.40
N GLY A 816 -36.79 17.39 9.77
CA GLY A 816 -36.54 17.44 8.33
C GLY A 816 -37.81 17.19 7.50
N LYS A 817 -38.70 16.29 7.92
CA LYS A 817 -39.99 16.03 7.25
C LYS A 817 -40.94 17.22 7.38
N LEU A 818 -41.08 17.79 8.56
CA LEU A 818 -41.90 19.00 8.76
C LEU A 818 -41.38 20.19 7.93
N ALA A 819 -40.06 20.32 7.81
CA ALA A 819 -39.42 21.32 6.95
C ALA A 819 -39.65 21.05 5.45
N ALA A 820 -39.67 19.79 5.02
CA ALA A 820 -39.99 19.42 3.65
C ALA A 820 -41.48 19.67 3.30
N GLU A 821 -42.40 19.47 4.25
CA GLU A 821 -43.83 19.69 4.06
C GLU A 821 -44.22 21.18 4.06
N SER A 822 -43.54 22.00 4.88
CA SER A 822 -43.75 23.44 4.91
C SER A 822 -43.30 24.11 3.61
N LYS A 823 -44.20 24.87 2.97
CA LYS A 823 -43.90 25.64 1.76
C LYS A 823 -42.74 26.63 2.01
N THR A 824 -42.86 27.47 3.03
CA THR A 824 -41.87 28.52 3.33
C THR A 824 -40.51 27.95 3.72
N ALA A 825 -40.47 26.85 4.48
CA ALA A 825 -39.22 26.17 4.81
C ALA A 825 -38.60 25.52 3.56
N SER A 826 -39.37 24.79 2.74
CA SER A 826 -38.85 24.13 1.53
C SER A 826 -38.22 25.10 0.50
N GLU A 827 -38.72 26.34 0.45
CA GLU A 827 -38.23 27.40 -0.42
C GLU A 827 -36.98 28.13 0.14
N SER A 828 -36.78 28.18 1.47
CA SER A 828 -35.76 29.04 2.10
C SER A 828 -34.74 28.35 3.03
N LEU A 829 -34.93 27.07 3.35
CA LEU A 829 -34.11 26.29 4.28
C LEU A 829 -33.59 25.00 3.61
N VAL A 830 -32.37 24.61 3.97
CA VAL A 830 -31.81 23.26 3.79
C VAL A 830 -31.57 22.65 5.17
N VAL A 831 -32.00 21.39 5.35
CA VAL A 831 -31.66 20.60 6.54
C VAL A 831 -30.62 19.56 6.13
N ALA A 832 -29.47 19.57 6.81
CA ALA A 832 -28.30 18.79 6.45
C ALA A 832 -27.73 18.00 7.65
N LYS A 833 -27.04 16.88 7.37
CA LYS A 833 -26.28 16.11 8.39
C LYS A 833 -24.91 15.65 7.87
N MET A 834 -23.91 15.64 8.75
CA MET A 834 -22.51 15.30 8.44
C MET A 834 -21.92 14.39 9.53
N ASP A 835 -21.32 13.27 9.13
CA ASP A 835 -20.52 12.44 10.05
C ASP A 835 -19.17 13.11 10.31
N GLY A 836 -19.06 13.86 11.41
CA GLY A 836 -17.83 14.55 11.81
C GLY A 836 -16.80 13.66 12.50
N ALA A 837 -17.07 12.36 12.66
CA ALA A 837 -16.03 11.38 13.03
C ALA A 837 -15.32 10.83 11.79
N ALA A 838 -16.02 10.71 10.66
CA ALA A 838 -15.43 10.33 9.37
C ALA A 838 -14.89 11.53 8.57
N ASN A 839 -15.46 12.73 8.75
CA ASN A 839 -15.17 13.92 7.95
C ASN A 839 -14.55 15.04 8.79
N ARG A 840 -13.49 15.67 8.28
CA ARG A 840 -12.84 16.83 8.91
C ARG A 840 -13.37 18.12 8.30
N LEU A 841 -13.79 19.07 9.13
CA LEU A 841 -14.18 20.41 8.70
C LEU A 841 -12.94 21.27 8.35
N PRO A 842 -13.06 22.22 7.40
CA PRO A 842 -11.90 22.79 6.71
C PRO A 842 -11.20 23.94 7.47
N ASP A 843 -11.81 24.48 8.53
CA ASP A 843 -11.34 25.66 9.28
C ASP A 843 -11.45 25.37 10.80
N GLU A 844 -10.52 25.89 11.60
CA GLU A 844 -10.57 25.81 13.07
C GLU A 844 -11.80 26.53 13.66
N LYS A 845 -12.37 27.53 12.97
CA LYS A 845 -13.65 28.14 13.40
C LYS A 845 -14.84 27.17 13.29
N TYR A 846 -14.71 26.12 12.48
CA TYR A 846 -15.65 25.00 12.37
C TYR A 846 -15.20 23.76 13.18
N LYS A 847 -14.40 23.95 14.24
CA LYS A 847 -13.96 22.86 15.09
C LYS A 847 -15.06 22.38 16.02
N VAL A 848 -15.60 21.20 15.70
CA VAL A 848 -16.57 20.52 16.56
C VAL A 848 -15.86 19.91 17.77
N THR A 849 -16.16 20.45 18.96
CA THR A 849 -15.59 19.99 20.24
C THR A 849 -16.36 18.86 20.90
N GLY A 850 -17.50 18.43 20.34
CA GLY A 850 -18.30 17.31 20.83
C GLY A 850 -19.54 17.03 19.97
N PHE A 851 -20.07 15.81 20.09
CA PHE A 851 -21.19 15.32 19.27
C PHE A 851 -22.44 15.02 20.12
N PRO A 852 -23.67 15.31 19.63
CA PRO A 852 -23.97 16.06 18.41
C PRO A 852 -23.78 17.56 18.60
N THR A 853 -23.32 18.24 17.54
CA THR A 853 -23.34 19.70 17.41
C THR A 853 -24.30 20.07 16.28
N VAL A 854 -25.19 21.04 16.52
CA VAL A 854 -26.10 21.57 15.51
C VAL A 854 -25.79 23.05 15.30
N TRP A 855 -25.67 23.46 14.04
CA TRP A 855 -25.35 24.81 13.60
C TRP A 855 -26.37 25.33 12.61
N PHE A 856 -26.64 26.64 12.68
CA PHE A 856 -27.42 27.36 11.69
C PHE A 856 -26.54 28.35 10.94
N PHE A 857 -26.46 28.20 9.62
CA PHE A 857 -25.77 29.10 8.72
C PHE A 857 -26.83 29.94 8.00
N LYS A 858 -26.70 31.27 8.07
CA LYS A 858 -27.54 32.18 7.27
C LYS A 858 -27.04 32.19 5.83
N LYS A 859 -27.94 32.30 4.85
CA LYS A 859 -27.60 32.51 3.43
C LYS A 859 -26.54 33.61 3.29
N GLY A 860 -25.41 33.28 2.66
CA GLY A 860 -24.30 34.21 2.43
C GLY A 860 -23.45 34.55 3.67
N SER A 861 -23.62 33.85 4.79
CA SER A 861 -22.81 33.99 6.01
C SER A 861 -21.98 32.73 6.25
N ASP A 862 -20.67 32.91 6.45
CA ASP A 862 -19.77 31.82 6.82
C ASP A 862 -19.75 31.55 8.34
N THR A 863 -20.40 32.39 9.14
CA THR A 863 -20.37 32.34 10.60
C THR A 863 -21.58 31.56 11.14
N PRO A 864 -21.38 30.41 11.82
CA PRO A 864 -22.48 29.57 12.32
C PRO A 864 -23.03 30.04 13.67
N ILE A 865 -24.35 29.95 13.82
CA ILE A 865 -25.04 30.12 15.10
C ILE A 865 -25.21 28.74 15.73
N LYS A 866 -24.70 28.56 16.96
CA LYS A 866 -24.78 27.26 17.66
C LYS A 866 -26.13 27.04 18.33
N PHE A 867 -26.75 25.90 18.05
CA PHE A 867 -27.98 25.50 18.73
C PHE A 867 -27.68 25.11 20.18
N MET A 868 -28.34 25.79 21.11
CA MET A 868 -28.23 25.57 22.57
C MET A 868 -29.59 25.24 23.22
N GLY A 869 -30.64 25.03 22.41
CA GLY A 869 -31.99 24.75 22.90
C GLY A 869 -32.26 23.26 23.18
N GLU A 870 -33.51 22.97 23.55
CA GLU A 870 -33.96 21.59 23.78
C GLU A 870 -33.88 20.76 22.49
N ARG A 871 -33.32 19.56 22.59
CA ARG A 871 -33.19 18.60 21.48
C ARG A 871 -34.52 17.91 21.16
N THR A 872 -35.54 18.69 20.88
CA THR A 872 -36.90 18.29 20.47
C THR A 872 -37.24 18.92 19.13
N THR A 873 -38.21 18.35 18.41
CA THR A 873 -38.68 18.86 17.12
C THR A 873 -39.22 20.29 17.23
N LYS A 874 -39.88 20.59 18.36
CA LYS A 874 -40.30 21.95 18.73
C LYS A 874 -39.12 22.90 18.97
N GLY A 875 -38.09 22.47 19.71
CA GLY A 875 -36.90 23.28 19.96
C GLY A 875 -36.11 23.61 18.69
N LEU A 876 -35.98 22.65 17.78
CA LEU A 876 -35.37 22.87 16.44
C LEU A 876 -36.20 23.83 15.59
N ALA A 877 -37.54 23.67 15.58
CA ALA A 877 -38.44 24.58 14.87
C ALA A 877 -38.34 26.02 15.39
N SER A 878 -38.45 26.24 16.70
CA SER A 878 -38.34 27.58 17.28
C SER A 878 -36.99 28.23 16.99
N PHE A 879 -35.88 27.47 17.03
CA PHE A 879 -34.55 27.99 16.71
C PHE A 879 -34.40 28.42 15.25
N VAL A 880 -34.89 27.60 14.30
CA VAL A 880 -34.88 27.98 12.88
C VAL A 880 -35.77 29.20 12.64
N GLN A 881 -36.98 29.24 13.22
CA GLN A 881 -37.89 30.38 13.09
C GLN A 881 -37.33 31.68 13.71
N GLN A 882 -36.47 31.57 14.73
CA GLN A 882 -35.80 32.71 15.37
C GLN A 882 -34.63 33.27 14.55
N HIS A 883 -33.93 32.43 13.79
CA HIS A 883 -32.67 32.81 13.13
C HIS A 883 -32.73 32.88 11.60
N ALA A 884 -33.79 32.37 10.96
CA ALA A 884 -33.93 32.40 9.51
C ALA A 884 -33.92 33.82 8.93
N THR A 885 -33.32 33.95 7.74
CA THR A 885 -33.26 35.17 6.94
C THR A 885 -34.59 35.48 6.25
N ALA A 886 -35.42 34.45 6.03
CA ALA A 886 -36.78 34.56 5.54
C ALA A 886 -37.79 34.03 6.57
N LYS A 887 -39.07 34.42 6.45
CA LYS A 887 -40.14 33.96 7.37
C LYS A 887 -40.44 32.47 7.17
N VAL A 888 -39.93 31.63 8.06
CA VAL A 888 -40.19 30.18 8.08
C VAL A 888 -41.40 29.84 8.96
N GLU A 889 -42.34 29.05 8.45
CA GLU A 889 -43.53 28.61 9.17
C GLU A 889 -43.55 27.08 9.28
N LEU A 890 -43.24 26.56 10.47
CA LEU A 890 -43.24 25.13 10.75
C LEU A 890 -44.42 24.78 11.67
N LYS A 891 -45.29 23.87 11.22
CA LYS A 891 -46.36 23.31 12.03
C LYS A 891 -45.86 22.04 12.72
N VAL A 892 -45.46 22.16 13.97
CA VAL A 892 -45.09 20.99 14.79
C VAL A 892 -46.38 20.42 15.41
N PRO A 893 -46.71 19.13 15.21
CA PRO A 893 -47.83 18.50 15.90
C PRO A 893 -47.62 18.49 17.41
N ASP A 894 -48.70 18.63 18.18
CA ASP A 894 -48.67 18.38 19.63
C ASP A 894 -48.53 16.87 19.87
N SER A 895 -47.29 16.39 19.92
CA SER A 895 -46.97 15.01 20.28
C SER A 895 -47.34 14.76 21.75
N PRO A 896 -47.94 13.60 22.10
CA PRO A 896 -48.32 13.30 23.47
C PRO A 896 -47.09 13.27 24.37
N ALA A 897 -47.24 13.78 25.60
CA ALA A 897 -46.16 13.75 26.58
C ALA A 897 -45.72 12.30 26.83
N VAL A 898 -44.44 12.02 26.63
CA VAL A 898 -43.84 10.77 27.09
C VAL A 898 -43.79 10.85 28.62
N GLU A 899 -44.68 10.13 29.30
CA GLU A 899 -44.61 10.00 30.75
C GLU A 899 -43.23 9.48 31.15
N ALA A 900 -42.56 10.21 32.04
CA ALA A 900 -41.26 9.82 32.54
C ALA A 900 -41.42 8.56 33.39
N VAL A 901 -41.04 7.41 32.85
CA VAL A 901 -41.10 6.13 33.58
C VAL A 901 -40.11 6.13 34.74
N SER A 902 -40.60 6.48 35.92
CA SER A 902 -39.91 6.28 37.19
C SER A 902 -40.02 4.82 37.62
N GLN A 903 -39.04 4.36 38.39
CA GLN A 903 -39.15 3.08 39.09
C GLN A 903 -40.11 3.23 40.28
N PRO A 904 -40.78 2.14 40.74
CA PRO A 904 -41.64 2.19 41.92
C PRO A 904 -40.87 2.73 43.14
N VAL A 905 -41.50 3.60 43.91
CA VAL A 905 -40.91 4.13 45.15
C VAL A 905 -40.66 2.96 46.12
N PRO A 906 -39.42 2.76 46.62
CA PRO A 906 -39.12 1.68 47.56
C PRO A 906 -39.96 1.81 48.83
N THR A 907 -40.57 0.69 49.26
CA THR A 907 -41.42 0.64 50.47
C THR A 907 -40.64 0.77 51.79
N VAL A 908 -39.31 0.59 51.76
CA VAL A 908 -38.39 0.80 52.88
C VAL A 908 -37.21 1.63 52.35
N ASN A 909 -36.97 2.80 52.95
CA ASN A 909 -36.00 3.79 52.44
C ASN A 909 -35.46 4.71 53.57
N ASP A 910 -35.24 4.11 54.74
CA ASP A 910 -34.87 4.72 56.02
C ASP A 910 -33.42 4.43 56.44
N GLY A 911 -32.68 3.62 55.67
CA GLY A 911 -31.27 3.34 55.89
C GLY A 911 -30.32 4.52 55.59
N ALA A 912 -29.05 4.34 55.93
CA ALA A 912 -27.98 5.36 55.74
C ALA A 912 -27.72 5.74 54.28
N VAL A 913 -28.22 4.97 53.31
CA VAL A 913 -28.24 5.30 51.88
C VAL A 913 -29.69 5.29 51.42
N LYS A 914 -30.19 6.45 50.99
CA LYS A 914 -31.55 6.56 50.42
C LYS A 914 -31.54 6.36 48.92
N VAL A 915 -32.46 5.55 48.43
CA VAL A 915 -32.70 5.33 47.00
C VAL A 915 -33.69 6.38 46.50
N VAL A 916 -33.27 7.17 45.52
CA VAL A 916 -34.10 8.21 44.88
C VAL A 916 -34.52 7.72 43.50
N VAL A 917 -35.83 7.67 43.25
CA VAL A 917 -36.42 7.39 41.93
C VAL A 917 -36.93 8.70 41.30
N GLY A 918 -37.26 8.67 40.00
CA GLY A 918 -37.66 9.86 39.22
C GLY A 918 -38.76 10.69 39.89
N ASP A 919 -39.83 10.03 40.35
CA ASP A 919 -40.98 10.69 41.01
C ASP A 919 -40.60 11.35 42.34
N THR A 920 -39.61 10.80 43.05
CA THR A 920 -39.15 11.32 44.35
C THR A 920 -38.00 12.30 44.24
N PHE A 921 -37.37 12.44 43.06
CA PHE A 921 -36.17 13.27 42.89
C PHE A 921 -36.43 14.74 43.26
N LYS A 922 -37.58 15.28 42.86
CA LYS A 922 -37.91 16.68 43.19
C LYS A 922 -38.03 16.88 44.70
N SER A 923 -38.83 16.08 45.39
CA SER A 923 -39.06 16.23 46.84
C SER A 923 -37.85 15.85 47.70
N GLN A 924 -37.08 14.83 47.31
CA GLN A 924 -35.95 14.31 48.10
C GLN A 924 -34.59 14.94 47.77
N VAL A 925 -34.44 15.63 46.64
CA VAL A 925 -33.16 16.23 46.21
C VAL A 925 -33.27 17.72 45.95
N LEU A 926 -34.31 18.19 45.25
CA LEU A 926 -34.44 19.61 44.88
C LEU A 926 -35.10 20.45 45.98
N ASP A 927 -36.11 19.91 46.66
CA ASP A 927 -36.88 20.60 47.70
C ASP A 927 -36.40 20.24 49.13
N ALA A 928 -35.53 19.24 49.29
CA ALA A 928 -34.99 18.80 50.59
C ALA A 928 -34.18 19.87 51.34
N GLY A 929 -33.74 20.93 50.66
CA GLY A 929 -33.08 22.10 51.26
C GLY A 929 -34.02 23.26 51.63
N LYS A 930 -35.34 23.10 51.53
CA LYS A 930 -36.33 24.18 51.70
C LYS A 930 -37.28 24.03 52.91
N VAL A 931 -37.07 23.03 53.76
CA VAL A 931 -37.84 22.86 55.00
C VAL A 931 -36.87 22.73 56.18
N GLY A 932 -36.74 23.80 56.96
CA GLY A 932 -36.00 23.77 58.23
C GLY A 932 -34.82 24.74 58.36
N ASN A 933 -35.09 26.04 58.33
CA ASN A 933 -34.45 26.98 59.25
C ASN A 933 -35.47 28.06 59.64
N HIS A 934 -35.51 28.37 60.93
CA HIS A 934 -36.06 29.61 61.47
C HIS A 934 -35.11 30.78 61.17
#